data_AF-A0A127V9X7-F1
#
_entry.id   AF-A0A127V9X7-F1
#
_cell.length_a   1.000
_cell.length_b   1.000
_cell.length_c   1.000
_cell.angle_alpha   90.00
_cell.angle_beta   90.00
_cell.angle_gamma   90.00
#
_symmetry.space_group_name_H-M   'P 1'
#
loop_
_entity.id
_entity.type
_entity.pdbx_description
1 polymer ?
#
loop_
_entity_poly.entity_id
_entity_poly.type
_entity_poly.pdbx_seq_one_letter_code
_entity_poly.pdbx_strand_id
1 'polypeptide(L)'
;MIRSVRIGQKVQRLISLAERLQPAANSLTGSCYQLLDSDAGSEDFITGASCLNNDGSPLQLCLTTSGKGTSLRVIGDPGAFHTATESRYHSSIKTLLHTIHSSGSSELKAVTEKTIEMLLPKNKVDRNIYKQGFVWIGTSPQQPGIAFYLEMAPLSQKKGWDTVTNWLKAILPLANDAITLINKLKKHCTVASAGLEGSNPENSRAKIYFRMRETTDFQHLGIDLFSSQEMKDFLAIATEKYEVDLNGLVMSVGFNLLTGAHADVKADLCGHCLSYTADEWSSIISQLTTRFSLTPVDTGMILDSQEYQIAFIGFGLTQDLKPRLNLYVKHAIQNGMPQSDEIWGSLKDSMRYLLSIQNENGSWDDYHLPVGTSDQWVTAYAAQALAQYGKKSGNNEAINAATKAAKWLAAQRSYNSGWGFNGGTGPDVDSTAMVVALFDELGLAVNAADRLFFREHWRDGDCIATYTEPDAWATGHWDVTPWGYHGMSTEDRITFLDPFKKALHTHRMDNGFWRSYWWRNPYYSTFITLEVLDRLGLEEPMDAYEYDASSIQIDNAFDLACYIGIECIRGYSDEKIGTHLRALLNWQAGNGQWYGSANLRVTDNFCYEPWNNPSGKYYEDKKSTITTATIIRVLSKIISSKAPHNSDIMYNWM
;
A
#
# COMPACT_ATOMS: atom_id res chain seq x y z
N MET A 1 -12.71 6.61 -0.17
CA MET A 1 -11.37 6.19 -0.60
C MET A 1 -10.36 6.90 0.27
N ILE A 2 -9.35 6.19 0.76
CA ILE A 2 -8.32 6.75 1.68
C ILE A 2 -7.17 7.32 0.85
N ARG A 3 -6.65 8.49 1.26
CA ARG A 3 -5.49 9.09 0.62
C ARG A 3 -4.18 8.54 1.22
N SER A 4 -3.18 8.35 0.37
CA SER A 4 -1.89 7.75 0.70
C SER A 4 -0.74 8.71 0.41
N VAL A 5 0.07 8.99 1.43
CA VAL A 5 1.34 9.72 1.34
C VAL A 5 2.39 8.91 0.60
N ARG A 6 2.40 7.59 0.80
CA ARG A 6 3.35 6.70 0.13
C ARG A 6 3.19 6.72 -1.39
N ILE A 7 1.97 6.84 -1.90
CA ILE A 7 1.75 7.01 -3.35
C ILE A 7 2.37 8.34 -3.83
N GLY A 8 2.21 9.43 -3.07
CA GLY A 8 2.86 10.70 -3.40
C GLY A 8 4.38 10.63 -3.41
N GLN A 9 4.98 9.92 -2.45
CA GLN A 9 6.43 9.68 -2.41
C GLN A 9 6.90 8.93 -3.67
N LYS A 10 6.15 7.93 -4.15
CA LYS A 10 6.45 7.24 -5.42
C LYS A 10 6.40 8.20 -6.61
N VAL A 11 5.41 9.09 -6.67
CA VAL A 11 5.30 10.13 -7.70
C VAL A 11 6.53 11.03 -7.68
N GLN A 12 6.91 11.55 -6.51
CA GLN A 12 8.10 12.40 -6.35
C GLN A 12 9.37 11.68 -6.81
N ARG A 13 9.59 10.43 -6.37
CA ARG A 13 10.75 9.62 -6.76
C ARG A 13 10.82 9.39 -8.28
N LEU A 14 9.68 9.22 -8.96
CA LEU A 14 9.62 9.09 -10.42
C LEU A 14 9.89 10.43 -11.13
N ILE A 15 9.41 11.56 -10.59
CA ILE A 15 9.73 12.89 -11.13
C ILE A 15 11.24 13.13 -11.02
N SER A 16 11.87 12.82 -9.89
CA SER A 16 13.31 12.94 -9.71
C SER A 16 14.10 12.04 -10.66
N LEU A 17 13.61 10.82 -10.96
CA LEU A 17 14.21 9.97 -11.99
C LEU A 17 14.10 10.61 -13.38
N ALA A 18 12.93 11.15 -13.73
CA ALA A 18 12.72 11.80 -15.02
C ALA A 18 13.70 12.98 -15.23
N GLU A 19 13.92 13.78 -14.20
CA GLU A 19 14.88 14.90 -14.22
C GLU A 19 16.33 14.42 -14.35
N ARG A 20 16.71 13.29 -13.71
CA ARG A 20 18.05 12.69 -13.88
C ARG A 20 18.26 12.12 -15.28
N LEU A 21 17.29 11.38 -15.81
CA LEU A 21 17.37 10.80 -17.14
C LEU A 21 17.42 11.87 -18.23
N GLN A 22 16.85 13.05 -17.96
CA GLN A 22 16.75 14.15 -18.89
C GLN A 22 16.92 15.49 -18.16
N PRO A 23 18.17 15.94 -17.94
CA PRO A 23 18.46 17.23 -17.34
C PRO A 23 18.02 18.36 -18.29
N ALA A 24 16.76 18.76 -18.22
CA ALA A 24 16.24 19.89 -18.97
C ALA A 24 16.68 21.22 -18.32
N ALA A 25 16.67 22.31 -19.09
CA ALA A 25 16.93 23.65 -18.54
C ALA A 25 15.86 24.11 -17.51
N ASN A 26 14.68 23.48 -17.51
CA ASN A 26 13.57 23.75 -16.61
C ASN A 26 13.16 22.47 -15.88
N SER A 27 12.77 22.59 -14.60
CA SER A 27 12.28 21.45 -13.80
C SER A 27 11.03 20.82 -14.40
N LEU A 28 10.96 19.48 -14.39
CA LEU A 28 9.81 18.70 -14.85
C LEU A 28 8.71 18.59 -13.78
N THR A 29 9.01 19.00 -12.55
CA THR A 29 8.10 18.86 -11.40
C THR A 29 6.75 19.52 -11.67
N GLY A 30 6.74 20.79 -12.11
CA GLY A 30 5.50 21.52 -12.36
C GLY A 30 4.63 20.89 -13.46
N SER A 31 5.24 20.45 -14.57
CA SER A 31 4.50 19.82 -15.66
C SER A 31 3.97 18.43 -15.29
N CYS A 32 4.70 17.67 -14.47
CA CYS A 32 4.24 16.38 -13.95
C CYS A 32 3.02 16.55 -13.02
N TYR A 33 3.06 17.48 -12.07
CA TYR A 33 1.91 17.73 -11.19
C TYR A 33 0.70 18.29 -11.94
N GLN A 34 0.93 19.09 -12.98
CA GLN A 34 -0.12 19.55 -13.89
C GLN A 34 -0.75 18.40 -14.69
N LEU A 35 0.06 17.44 -15.15
CA LEU A 35 -0.41 16.22 -15.82
C LEU A 35 -1.30 15.36 -14.90
N LEU A 36 -1.06 15.42 -13.60
CA LEU A 36 -1.82 14.72 -12.56
C LEU A 36 -3.02 15.53 -12.01
N ASP A 37 -3.25 16.76 -12.50
CA ASP A 37 -4.26 17.71 -11.98
C ASP A 37 -4.25 17.82 -10.45
N SER A 38 -3.04 17.99 -9.90
CA SER A 38 -2.78 18.05 -8.46
C SER A 38 -1.88 19.23 -8.11
N ASP A 39 -1.93 19.65 -6.85
CA ASP A 39 -1.06 20.73 -6.37
C ASP A 39 0.41 20.33 -6.44
N ALA A 40 1.27 21.30 -6.76
CA ALA A 40 2.71 21.06 -6.81
C ALA A 40 3.23 20.57 -5.45
N GLY A 41 3.95 19.45 -5.46
CA GLY A 41 4.44 18.83 -4.22
C GLY A 41 3.39 18.04 -3.45
N SER A 42 2.18 17.84 -4.01
CA SER A 42 1.16 17.02 -3.36
C SER A 42 1.69 15.62 -3.07
N GLU A 43 1.57 15.21 -1.81
CA GLU A 43 1.88 13.87 -1.36
C GLU A 43 0.64 12.97 -1.31
N ASP A 44 -0.56 13.51 -1.55
CA ASP A 44 -1.78 12.93 -1.00
C ASP A 44 -2.71 12.32 -2.05
N PHE A 45 -2.29 11.25 -2.71
CA PHE A 45 -3.05 10.61 -3.79
C PHE A 45 -4.05 9.57 -3.28
N ILE A 46 -5.09 9.29 -4.05
CA ILE A 46 -6.15 8.35 -3.62
C ILE A 46 -5.76 6.91 -3.94
N THR A 47 -5.80 6.06 -2.93
CA THR A 47 -5.51 4.63 -3.07
C THR A 47 -6.48 3.97 -4.05
N GLY A 48 -5.94 3.24 -5.03
CA GLY A 48 -6.71 2.48 -6.01
C GLY A 48 -7.49 3.34 -7.00
N ALA A 49 -7.26 4.66 -7.04
CA ALA A 49 -7.92 5.56 -7.98
C ALA A 49 -7.30 5.54 -9.38
N SER A 50 -6.07 5.03 -9.53
CA SER A 50 -5.41 4.80 -10.82
C SER A 50 -5.09 3.32 -11.00
N CYS A 51 -5.25 2.83 -12.23
CA CYS A 51 -4.74 1.53 -12.68
C CYS A 51 -3.58 1.66 -13.69
N LEU A 52 -2.97 2.85 -13.82
CA LEU A 52 -1.80 3.06 -14.69
C LEU A 52 -0.64 2.13 -14.29
N ASN A 53 -0.41 1.99 -12.99
CA ASN A 53 0.50 1.00 -12.42
C ASN A 53 -0.26 0.03 -11.51
N ASN A 54 0.21 -1.21 -11.42
CA ASN A 54 -0.40 -2.23 -10.57
C ASN A 54 -0.31 -1.94 -9.06
N ASP A 55 0.52 -0.98 -8.65
CA ASP A 55 0.67 -0.51 -7.28
C ASP A 55 -0.15 0.75 -6.97
N GLY A 56 -1.00 1.19 -7.92
CA GLY A 56 -1.86 2.35 -7.80
C GLY A 56 -1.15 3.70 -8.00
N SER A 57 0.16 3.72 -8.30
CA SER A 57 0.86 4.98 -8.57
C SER A 57 0.36 5.61 -9.88
N PRO A 58 0.00 6.91 -9.88
CA PRO A 58 -0.64 7.55 -11.03
C PRO A 58 0.35 8.13 -12.05
N LEU A 59 1.65 7.85 -11.89
CA LEU A 59 2.71 8.33 -12.77
C LEU A 59 3.58 7.16 -13.23
N GLN A 60 3.97 7.14 -14.49
CA GLN A 60 4.87 6.14 -15.06
C GLN A 60 5.80 6.82 -16.07
N LEU A 61 7.07 6.38 -16.14
CA LEU A 61 7.99 6.84 -17.17
C LEU A 61 8.06 5.82 -18.30
N CYS A 62 8.23 6.27 -19.53
CA CYS A 62 8.47 5.42 -20.68
C CYS A 62 9.68 5.94 -21.45
N LEU A 63 10.77 5.16 -21.43
CA LEU A 63 11.95 5.42 -22.23
C LEU A 63 11.84 4.63 -23.53
N THR A 64 11.72 5.33 -24.65
CA THR A 64 11.66 4.72 -25.98
C THR A 64 13.03 4.79 -26.63
N THR A 65 13.54 3.68 -27.15
CA THR A 65 14.72 3.64 -28.02
C THR A 65 14.37 3.16 -29.41
N SER A 66 14.98 3.79 -30.41
CA SER A 66 14.84 3.50 -31.83
C SER A 66 16.18 3.71 -32.55
N GLY A 67 16.23 3.44 -33.84
CA GLY A 67 17.38 3.83 -34.67
C GLY A 67 17.60 5.35 -34.78
N LYS A 68 16.65 6.18 -34.31
CA LYS A 68 16.75 7.65 -34.31
C LYS A 68 17.27 8.24 -32.99
N GLY A 69 17.47 7.42 -31.97
CA GLY A 69 17.83 7.86 -30.62
C GLY A 69 16.84 7.40 -29.55
N THR A 70 17.03 7.94 -28.35
CA THR A 70 16.21 7.70 -27.16
C THR A 70 15.31 8.90 -26.84
N SER A 71 14.09 8.65 -26.38
CA SER A 71 13.17 9.69 -25.92
C SER A 71 12.43 9.29 -24.65
N LEU A 72 12.21 10.27 -23.76
CA LEU A 72 11.45 10.10 -22.52
C LEU A 72 10.02 10.58 -22.71
N ARG A 73 9.06 9.79 -22.22
CA ARG A 73 7.66 10.16 -22.06
C ARG A 73 7.26 9.98 -20.59
N VAL A 74 6.58 10.97 -20.05
CA VAL A 74 5.93 10.90 -18.74
C VAL A 74 4.45 10.62 -18.99
N ILE A 75 3.91 9.58 -18.32
CA ILE A 75 2.52 9.16 -18.44
C ILE A 75 1.84 9.37 -17.08
N GLY A 76 0.72 10.09 -17.06
CA GLY A 76 0.01 10.44 -15.84
C GLY A 76 -1.50 10.16 -15.92
N ASP A 77 -2.08 9.89 -14.75
CA ASP A 77 -3.53 9.76 -14.52
C ASP A 77 -4.06 10.98 -13.73
N PRO A 78 -4.65 11.98 -14.40
CA PRO A 78 -5.23 13.16 -13.74
C PRO A 78 -6.42 12.83 -12.81
N GLY A 79 -7.08 11.68 -13.00
CA GLY A 79 -8.20 11.27 -12.16
C GLY A 79 -7.79 10.81 -10.77
N ALA A 80 -6.50 10.51 -10.54
CA ALA A 80 -6.04 9.86 -9.32
C ALA A 80 -6.12 10.73 -8.05
N PHE A 81 -6.22 12.06 -8.21
CA PHE A 81 -6.27 13.00 -7.09
C PHE A 81 -7.69 13.26 -6.56
N HIS A 82 -8.73 12.84 -7.30
CA HIS A 82 -10.13 13.24 -7.07
C HIS A 82 -11.02 12.09 -6.60
N THR A 83 -11.78 12.29 -5.51
CA THR A 83 -12.58 11.21 -4.90
C THR A 83 -13.87 10.92 -5.66
N ALA A 84 -14.57 11.95 -6.15
CA ALA A 84 -15.84 11.76 -6.83
C ALA A 84 -15.63 11.38 -8.29
N THR A 85 -16.36 10.37 -8.79
CA THR A 85 -16.26 9.92 -10.19
C THR A 85 -16.39 11.06 -11.20
N GLU A 86 -17.34 11.97 -10.99
CA GLU A 86 -17.51 13.11 -11.90
C GLU A 86 -16.33 14.07 -11.82
N SER A 87 -15.77 14.35 -10.63
CA SER A 87 -14.56 15.17 -10.53
C SER A 87 -13.39 14.54 -11.29
N ARG A 88 -13.21 13.22 -11.20
CA ARG A 88 -12.21 12.48 -11.99
C ARG A 88 -12.41 12.61 -13.48
N TYR A 89 -13.66 12.47 -13.94
CA TYR A 89 -14.00 12.64 -15.36
C TYR A 89 -13.64 14.06 -15.85
N HIS A 90 -14.11 15.10 -15.15
CA HIS A 90 -13.87 16.49 -15.54
C HIS A 90 -12.38 16.84 -15.51
N SER A 91 -11.67 16.41 -14.46
CA SER A 91 -10.22 16.53 -14.34
C SER A 91 -9.52 15.89 -15.53
N SER A 92 -9.87 14.65 -15.86
CA SER A 92 -9.23 13.92 -16.97
C SER A 92 -9.40 14.60 -18.32
N ILE A 93 -10.61 15.08 -18.63
CA ILE A 93 -10.88 15.74 -19.90
C ILE A 93 -10.24 17.13 -19.97
N LYS A 94 -10.33 17.91 -18.89
CA LYS A 94 -9.72 19.23 -18.80
C LYS A 94 -8.21 19.15 -18.99
N THR A 95 -7.55 18.22 -18.29
CA THR A 95 -6.10 18.03 -18.38
C THR A 95 -5.68 17.51 -19.74
N LEU A 96 -6.44 16.59 -20.36
CA LEU A 96 -6.19 16.14 -21.72
C LEU A 96 -6.23 17.31 -22.72
N LEU A 97 -7.32 18.09 -22.73
CA LEU A 97 -7.46 19.21 -23.66
C LEU A 97 -6.41 20.32 -23.42
N HIS A 98 -6.02 20.54 -22.16
CA HIS A 98 -4.91 21.43 -21.85
C HIS A 98 -3.58 20.89 -22.41
N THR A 99 -3.32 19.60 -22.21
CA THR A 99 -2.07 18.95 -22.64
C THR A 99 -1.94 18.89 -24.16
N ILE A 100 -3.05 18.78 -24.89
CA ILE A 100 -3.07 18.90 -26.36
C ILE A 100 -2.42 20.21 -26.82
N HIS A 101 -2.73 21.32 -26.14
CA HIS A 101 -2.16 22.61 -26.46
C HIS A 101 -0.70 22.72 -26.00
N SER A 102 -0.41 22.40 -24.74
CA SER A 102 0.95 22.57 -24.18
C SER A 102 1.99 21.63 -24.79
N SER A 103 1.58 20.49 -25.36
CA SER A 103 2.46 19.56 -26.08
C SER A 103 2.69 19.91 -27.55
N GLY A 104 2.18 21.05 -28.04
CA GLY A 104 2.30 21.43 -29.45
C GLY A 104 1.44 20.58 -30.39
N SER A 105 0.36 19.99 -29.89
CA SER A 105 -0.52 19.08 -30.64
C SER A 105 -1.88 19.68 -30.97
N SER A 106 -1.99 21.02 -31.01
CA SER A 106 -3.25 21.77 -31.14
C SER A 106 -4.09 21.38 -32.37
N GLU A 107 -3.46 20.94 -33.46
CA GLU A 107 -4.16 20.45 -34.66
C GLU A 107 -4.99 19.19 -34.39
N LEU A 108 -4.68 18.42 -33.34
CA LEU A 108 -5.41 17.23 -32.94
C LEU A 108 -6.63 17.53 -32.06
N LYS A 109 -6.90 18.79 -31.71
CA LYS A 109 -7.97 19.15 -30.77
C LYS A 109 -9.33 18.60 -31.20
N ALA A 110 -9.75 18.86 -32.45
CA ALA A 110 -11.07 18.46 -32.94
C ALA A 110 -11.26 16.92 -32.94
N VAL A 111 -10.26 16.17 -33.40
CA VAL A 111 -10.30 14.70 -33.38
C VAL A 111 -10.21 14.14 -31.96
N THR A 112 -9.54 14.83 -31.05
CA THR A 112 -9.49 14.48 -29.62
C THR A 112 -10.85 14.64 -28.96
N GLU A 113 -11.51 15.78 -29.15
CA GLU A 113 -12.88 16.02 -28.65
C GLU A 113 -13.85 14.98 -29.20
N LYS A 114 -13.75 14.65 -30.50
CA LYS A 114 -14.55 13.59 -31.10
C LYS A 114 -14.26 12.22 -30.51
N THR A 115 -13.00 11.92 -30.22
CA THR A 115 -12.57 10.66 -29.60
C THR A 115 -13.15 10.51 -28.19
N ILE A 116 -13.11 11.56 -27.38
CA ILE A 116 -13.72 11.60 -26.05
C ILE A 116 -15.24 11.36 -26.15
N GLU A 117 -15.92 12.06 -27.07
CA GLU A 117 -17.37 11.96 -27.26
C GLU A 117 -17.82 10.54 -27.62
N MET A 118 -17.01 9.82 -28.40
CA MET A 118 -17.34 8.50 -28.94
C MET A 118 -16.96 7.36 -28.00
N LEU A 119 -15.85 7.49 -27.27
CA LEU A 119 -15.31 6.41 -26.44
C LEU A 119 -15.78 6.46 -24.99
N LEU A 120 -16.05 7.65 -24.41
CA LEU A 120 -16.49 7.76 -23.02
C LEU A 120 -18.01 7.92 -22.89
N PRO A 121 -18.62 7.44 -21.77
CA PRO A 121 -20.05 7.60 -21.56
C PRO A 121 -20.49 9.06 -21.37
N LYS A 122 -21.63 9.41 -21.98
CA LYS A 122 -22.19 10.77 -21.91
C LYS A 122 -22.89 11.08 -20.58
N ASN A 123 -23.50 10.08 -19.94
CA ASN A 123 -24.27 10.29 -18.71
C ASN A 123 -23.50 9.83 -17.46
N LYS A 124 -23.83 10.44 -16.33
CA LYS A 124 -23.22 10.19 -15.01
C LYS A 124 -23.41 8.75 -14.51
N VAL A 125 -24.54 8.13 -14.84
CA VAL A 125 -24.85 6.75 -14.38
C VAL A 125 -23.87 5.76 -14.98
N ASP A 126 -23.64 5.84 -16.29
CA ASP A 126 -22.70 4.97 -16.99
C ASP A 126 -21.24 5.26 -16.61
N ARG A 127 -20.91 6.51 -16.26
CA ARG A 127 -19.56 6.86 -15.76
C ARG A 127 -19.25 6.20 -14.41
N ASN A 128 -20.25 5.85 -13.61
CA ASN A 128 -20.01 5.27 -12.27
C ASN A 128 -19.32 3.90 -12.30
N ILE A 129 -19.29 3.19 -13.43
CA ILE A 129 -18.54 1.93 -13.56
C ILE A 129 -17.02 2.16 -13.63
N TYR A 130 -16.57 3.38 -13.93
CA TYR A 130 -15.15 3.74 -14.00
C TYR A 130 -14.62 4.05 -12.60
N LYS A 131 -13.96 3.06 -12.00
CA LYS A 131 -13.44 3.17 -10.63
C LYS A 131 -11.99 3.65 -10.54
N GLN A 132 -11.20 3.47 -11.59
CA GLN A 132 -9.73 3.58 -11.56
C GLN A 132 -9.16 4.56 -12.60
N GLY A 133 -9.96 5.56 -12.99
CA GLY A 133 -9.56 6.59 -13.97
C GLY A 133 -10.41 6.55 -15.24
N PHE A 134 -10.16 7.52 -16.12
CA PHE A 134 -10.81 7.64 -17.44
C PHE A 134 -9.78 7.74 -18.57
N VAL A 135 -8.68 8.45 -18.31
CA VAL A 135 -7.68 8.81 -19.31
C VAL A 135 -6.30 8.69 -18.70
N TRP A 136 -5.37 8.06 -19.40
CA TRP A 136 -3.93 8.23 -19.16
C TRP A 136 -3.34 9.09 -20.26
N ILE A 137 -2.51 10.06 -19.88
CA ILE A 137 -1.95 11.06 -20.79
C ILE A 137 -0.42 10.96 -20.75
N GLY A 138 0.19 10.73 -21.89
CA GLY A 138 1.63 10.67 -22.10
C GLY A 138 2.15 11.89 -22.87
N THR A 139 3.15 12.56 -22.34
CA THR A 139 3.82 13.70 -22.99
C THR A 139 5.34 13.58 -22.88
N SER A 140 6.06 14.15 -23.85
CA SER A 140 7.52 14.21 -23.83
C SER A 140 7.97 15.62 -23.48
N PRO A 141 8.94 15.79 -22.56
CA PRO A 141 9.53 17.10 -22.33
C PRO A 141 10.44 17.58 -23.47
N GLN A 142 10.88 16.69 -24.37
CA GLN A 142 11.81 17.03 -25.46
C GLN A 142 11.13 17.30 -26.79
N GLN A 143 9.99 16.65 -27.04
CA GLN A 143 9.40 16.57 -28.37
C GLN A 143 7.92 16.94 -28.35
N PRO A 144 7.44 17.73 -29.33
CA PRO A 144 6.02 17.93 -29.52
C PRO A 144 5.30 16.59 -29.73
N GLY A 145 4.10 16.51 -29.20
CA GLY A 145 3.26 15.33 -29.33
C GLY A 145 2.67 14.85 -28.02
N ILE A 146 1.62 14.07 -28.17
CA ILE A 146 0.83 13.50 -27.09
C ILE A 146 0.52 12.04 -27.41
N ALA A 147 0.40 11.24 -26.36
CA ALA A 147 -0.34 9.99 -26.41
C ALA A 147 -1.43 10.05 -25.34
N PHE A 148 -2.64 9.60 -25.63
CA PHE A 148 -3.63 9.40 -24.58
C PHE A 148 -4.40 8.12 -24.81
N TYR A 149 -4.88 7.55 -23.70
CA TYR A 149 -5.52 6.25 -23.66
C TYR A 149 -6.79 6.36 -22.84
N LEU A 150 -7.94 6.13 -23.46
CA LEU A 150 -9.23 6.10 -22.79
C LEU A 150 -9.51 4.66 -22.32
N GLU A 151 -9.85 4.53 -21.05
CA GLU A 151 -10.12 3.24 -20.40
C GLU A 151 -11.37 2.57 -21.00
N MET A 152 -11.26 1.29 -21.34
CA MET A 152 -12.33 0.51 -21.97
C MET A 152 -12.63 -0.79 -21.23
N ALA A 153 -11.77 -1.24 -20.32
CA ALA A 153 -11.94 -2.45 -19.51
C ALA A 153 -13.25 -2.50 -18.68
N PRO A 154 -13.82 -1.38 -18.18
CA PRO A 154 -15.11 -1.42 -17.51
C PRO A 154 -16.29 -1.81 -18.42
N LEU A 155 -16.11 -1.76 -19.74
CA LEU A 155 -17.15 -2.15 -20.71
C LEU A 155 -17.15 -3.66 -20.92
N SER A 156 -18.33 -4.22 -21.19
CA SER A 156 -18.42 -5.61 -21.65
C SER A 156 -17.68 -5.76 -22.99
N GLN A 157 -17.16 -6.96 -23.27
CA GLN A 157 -16.40 -7.24 -24.50
C GLN A 157 -17.13 -6.76 -25.77
N LYS A 158 -18.41 -7.09 -25.89
CA LYS A 158 -19.24 -6.66 -27.03
C LYS A 158 -19.31 -5.14 -27.12
N LYS A 159 -19.63 -4.47 -26.00
CA LYS A 159 -19.74 -3.01 -25.95
C LYS A 159 -18.41 -2.33 -26.26
N GLY A 160 -17.29 -2.83 -25.75
CA GLY A 160 -15.96 -2.30 -26.04
C GLY A 160 -15.63 -2.31 -27.54
N TRP A 161 -15.80 -3.45 -28.21
CA TRP A 161 -15.55 -3.56 -29.66
C TRP A 161 -16.54 -2.77 -30.52
N ASP A 162 -17.82 -2.75 -30.16
CA ASP A 162 -18.82 -1.95 -30.87
C ASP A 162 -18.49 -0.45 -30.78
N THR A 163 -18.11 0.03 -29.58
CA THR A 163 -17.68 1.42 -29.34
C THR A 163 -16.45 1.78 -30.17
N VAL A 164 -15.39 0.96 -30.15
CA VAL A 164 -14.17 1.21 -30.93
C VAL A 164 -14.44 1.18 -32.44
N THR A 165 -15.28 0.26 -32.91
CA THR A 165 -15.67 0.17 -34.33
C THR A 165 -16.37 1.44 -34.79
N ASN A 166 -17.31 1.95 -33.99
CA ASN A 166 -18.05 3.18 -34.30
C ASN A 166 -17.14 4.41 -34.23
N TRP A 167 -16.22 4.44 -33.27
CA TRP A 167 -15.21 5.50 -33.17
C TRP A 167 -14.32 5.57 -34.42
N LEU A 168 -13.72 4.46 -34.85
CA LEU A 168 -12.85 4.47 -36.04
C LEU A 168 -13.60 4.91 -37.31
N LYS A 169 -14.84 4.46 -37.50
CA LYS A 169 -15.70 4.94 -38.60
C LYS A 169 -15.91 6.45 -38.60
N ALA A 170 -15.90 7.06 -37.41
CA ALA A 170 -16.14 8.49 -37.26
C ALA A 170 -14.87 9.34 -37.42
N ILE A 171 -13.69 8.77 -37.15
CA ILE A 171 -12.43 9.54 -37.14
C ILE A 171 -11.47 9.22 -38.30
N LEU A 172 -11.62 8.07 -38.96
CA LEU A 172 -10.80 7.70 -40.11
C LEU A 172 -11.52 8.03 -41.43
N PRO A 173 -10.82 8.55 -42.44
CA PRO A 173 -11.41 8.77 -43.77
C PRO A 173 -11.76 7.44 -44.47
N LEU A 174 -10.97 6.39 -44.22
CA LEU A 174 -11.20 5.04 -44.73
C LEU A 174 -11.08 4.02 -43.58
N ALA A 175 -12.21 3.48 -43.12
CA ALA A 175 -12.23 2.57 -41.97
C ALA A 175 -12.34 1.07 -42.32
N ASN A 176 -12.48 0.71 -43.61
CA ASN A 176 -12.78 -0.67 -44.02
C ASN A 176 -11.72 -1.68 -43.56
N ASP A 177 -10.43 -1.33 -43.73
CA ASP A 177 -9.32 -2.20 -43.32
C ASP A 177 -9.28 -2.35 -41.79
N ALA A 178 -9.48 -1.25 -41.07
CA ALA A 178 -9.55 -1.25 -39.61
C ALA A 178 -10.71 -2.11 -39.09
N ILE A 179 -11.90 -2.01 -39.69
CA ILE A 179 -13.08 -2.81 -39.32
C ILE A 179 -12.84 -4.30 -39.63
N THR A 180 -12.23 -4.60 -40.77
CA THR A 180 -11.86 -5.98 -41.15
C THR A 180 -10.92 -6.57 -40.11
N LEU A 181 -9.93 -5.80 -39.67
CA LEU A 181 -9.00 -6.21 -38.62
C LEU A 181 -9.68 -6.44 -37.27
N ILE A 182 -10.51 -5.48 -36.83
CA ILE A 182 -11.29 -5.60 -35.58
C ILE A 182 -12.16 -6.85 -35.59
N ASN A 183 -12.78 -7.19 -36.72
CA ASN A 183 -13.63 -8.37 -36.82
C ASN A 183 -12.86 -9.69 -36.62
N LYS A 184 -11.54 -9.70 -36.88
CA LYS A 184 -10.67 -10.83 -36.53
C LYS A 184 -10.31 -10.77 -35.05
N LEU A 185 -9.80 -9.64 -34.58
CA LEU A 185 -9.35 -9.45 -33.19
C LEU A 185 -10.45 -9.76 -32.17
N LYS A 186 -11.68 -9.28 -32.39
CA LYS A 186 -12.78 -9.43 -31.42
C LYS A 186 -13.17 -10.89 -31.12
N LYS A 187 -12.76 -11.83 -31.97
CA LYS A 187 -12.97 -13.28 -31.74
C LYS A 187 -12.11 -13.79 -30.60
N HIS A 188 -10.88 -13.30 -30.47
CA HIS A 188 -9.88 -13.81 -29.53
C HIS A 188 -9.53 -12.80 -28.43
N CYS A 189 -9.91 -11.53 -28.58
CA CYS A 189 -9.41 -10.44 -27.74
C CYS A 189 -10.53 -9.61 -27.08
N THR A 190 -10.14 -8.90 -26.02
CA THR A 190 -10.92 -7.84 -25.36
C THR A 190 -10.18 -6.51 -25.49
N VAL A 191 -10.91 -5.42 -25.75
CA VAL A 191 -10.33 -4.07 -25.76
C VAL A 191 -9.93 -3.69 -24.34
N ALA A 192 -8.69 -3.24 -24.18
CA ALA A 192 -8.19 -2.68 -22.92
C ALA A 192 -8.34 -1.15 -22.90
N SER A 193 -7.87 -0.48 -23.96
CA SER A 193 -8.00 0.97 -24.10
C SER A 193 -7.95 1.40 -25.56
N ALA A 194 -8.33 2.64 -25.85
CA ALA A 194 -8.21 3.23 -27.18
C ALA A 194 -7.94 4.73 -27.09
N GLY A 195 -7.25 5.30 -28.08
CA GLY A 195 -6.94 6.72 -28.08
C GLY A 195 -6.03 7.15 -29.23
N LEU A 196 -5.34 8.28 -29.08
CA LEU A 196 -4.51 8.86 -30.13
C LEU A 196 -3.05 8.96 -29.70
N GLU A 197 -2.14 8.88 -30.67
CA GLU A 197 -0.72 9.15 -30.48
C GLU A 197 -0.15 9.92 -31.69
N GLY A 198 0.48 11.07 -31.44
CA GLY A 198 1.16 11.90 -32.44
C GLY A 198 1.13 13.40 -32.07
N SER A 199 1.44 14.28 -33.03
CA SER A 199 1.42 15.74 -32.82
C SER A 199 0.53 16.48 -33.84
N ASN A 200 0.32 15.92 -35.03
CA ASN A 200 -0.54 16.48 -36.07
C ASN A 200 -1.20 15.35 -36.88
N PRO A 201 -2.24 15.63 -37.71
CA PRO A 201 -2.94 14.58 -38.44
C PRO A 201 -2.06 13.70 -39.33
N GLU A 202 -0.96 14.23 -39.88
CA GLU A 202 -0.06 13.49 -40.76
C GLU A 202 0.72 12.40 -40.02
N ASN A 203 1.21 12.70 -38.82
CA ASN A 203 2.03 11.78 -38.02
C ASN A 203 1.25 11.06 -36.89
N SER A 204 -0.04 11.34 -36.77
CA SER A 204 -0.88 10.79 -35.70
C SER A 204 -1.57 9.49 -36.07
N ARG A 205 -1.80 8.68 -35.04
CA ARG A 205 -2.40 7.35 -35.16
C ARG A 205 -3.55 7.19 -34.17
N ALA A 206 -4.64 6.61 -34.64
CA ALA A 206 -5.65 6.00 -33.78
C ALA A 206 -5.12 4.64 -33.29
N LYS A 207 -5.03 4.46 -31.98
CA LYS A 207 -4.48 3.28 -31.32
C LYS A 207 -5.58 2.50 -30.61
N ILE A 208 -5.55 1.18 -30.73
CA ILE A 208 -6.40 0.26 -29.97
C ILE A 208 -5.50 -0.72 -29.25
N TYR A 209 -5.61 -0.77 -27.92
CA TYR A 209 -4.94 -1.73 -27.07
C TYR A 209 -5.91 -2.83 -26.69
N PHE A 210 -5.44 -4.07 -26.68
CA PHE A 210 -6.25 -5.24 -26.42
C PHE A 210 -5.44 -6.34 -25.74
N ARG A 211 -6.17 -7.26 -25.10
CA ARG A 211 -5.64 -8.44 -24.42
C ARG A 211 -6.24 -9.70 -25.01
N MET A 212 -5.48 -10.78 -24.99
CA MET A 212 -5.94 -12.11 -25.38
C MET A 212 -6.90 -12.65 -24.32
N ARG A 213 -7.98 -13.31 -24.75
CA ARG A 213 -8.91 -14.03 -23.84
C ARG A 213 -8.59 -15.51 -23.73
N GLU A 214 -7.90 -16.03 -24.74
CA GLU A 214 -7.54 -17.43 -24.88
C GLU A 214 -6.20 -17.52 -25.60
N THR A 215 -5.45 -18.60 -25.34
CA THR A 215 -4.21 -18.87 -26.06
C THR A 215 -4.52 -19.05 -27.55
N THR A 216 -3.97 -18.19 -28.38
CA THR A 216 -4.18 -18.22 -29.84
C THR A 216 -2.87 -17.91 -30.55
N ASP A 217 -2.57 -18.65 -31.61
CA ASP A 217 -1.48 -18.31 -32.54
C ASP A 217 -1.70 -16.91 -33.14
N PHE A 218 -0.65 -16.10 -33.20
CA PHE A 218 -0.71 -14.76 -33.79
C PHE A 218 -1.10 -14.73 -35.26
N GLN A 219 -0.89 -15.81 -36.00
CA GLN A 219 -1.37 -15.92 -37.38
C GLN A 219 -2.90 -15.81 -37.45
N HIS A 220 -3.61 -16.33 -36.45
CA HIS A 220 -5.08 -16.26 -36.39
C HIS A 220 -5.60 -14.86 -36.04
N LEU A 221 -4.76 -13.96 -35.52
CA LEU A 221 -5.12 -12.55 -35.36
C LEU A 221 -5.23 -11.83 -36.71
N GLY A 222 -4.63 -12.40 -37.77
CA GLY A 222 -4.69 -11.89 -39.13
C GLY A 222 -3.99 -10.55 -39.31
N ILE A 223 -2.89 -10.36 -38.57
CA ILE A 223 -1.99 -9.21 -38.62
C ILE A 223 -0.56 -9.73 -38.77
N ASP A 224 0.00 -9.60 -39.96
CA ASP A 224 1.29 -10.21 -40.32
C ASP A 224 2.45 -9.72 -39.45
N LEU A 225 2.40 -8.46 -39.02
CA LEU A 225 3.44 -7.87 -38.16
C LEU A 225 3.59 -8.61 -36.81
N PHE A 226 2.53 -9.17 -36.23
CA PHE A 226 2.65 -9.98 -35.00
C PHE A 226 3.29 -11.34 -35.27
N SER A 227 3.24 -11.83 -36.51
CA SER A 227 3.82 -13.11 -36.93
C SER A 227 5.22 -12.94 -37.56
N SER A 228 5.71 -11.71 -37.66
CA SER A 228 7.04 -11.36 -38.19
C SER A 228 8.17 -12.01 -37.39
N GLN A 229 9.34 -12.15 -38.02
CA GLN A 229 10.51 -12.70 -37.34
C GLN A 229 10.98 -11.76 -36.23
N GLU A 230 10.87 -10.44 -36.43
CA GLU A 230 11.22 -9.42 -35.46
C GLU A 230 10.39 -9.52 -34.19
N MET A 231 9.07 -9.73 -34.32
CA MET A 231 8.19 -9.93 -33.16
C MET A 231 8.51 -11.24 -32.43
N LYS A 232 8.76 -12.33 -33.18
CA LYS A 232 9.14 -13.62 -32.60
C LYS A 232 10.45 -13.53 -31.82
N ASP A 233 11.45 -12.86 -32.39
CA ASP A 233 12.76 -12.67 -31.75
C ASP A 233 12.63 -11.82 -30.47
N PHE A 234 11.83 -10.75 -30.50
CA PHE A 234 11.56 -9.95 -29.31
C PHE A 234 10.96 -10.80 -28.20
N LEU A 235 9.90 -11.57 -28.50
CA LEU A 235 9.23 -12.39 -27.52
C LEU A 235 10.16 -13.48 -26.98
N ALA A 236 10.89 -14.18 -27.86
CA ALA A 236 11.83 -15.22 -27.46
C ALA A 236 12.93 -14.69 -26.52
N ILE A 237 13.50 -13.51 -26.81
CA ILE A 237 14.52 -12.90 -25.96
C ILE A 237 13.90 -12.40 -24.64
N ALA A 238 12.76 -11.70 -24.69
CA ALA A 238 12.15 -11.11 -23.51
C ALA A 238 11.56 -12.16 -22.55
N THR A 239 11.08 -13.30 -23.07
CA THR A 239 10.48 -14.38 -22.28
C THR A 239 11.41 -15.60 -22.15
N GLU A 240 12.73 -15.43 -22.32
CA GLU A 240 13.69 -16.55 -22.33
C GLU A 240 13.57 -17.45 -21.10
N LYS A 241 13.44 -16.86 -19.90
CA LYS A 241 13.39 -17.60 -18.64
C LYS A 241 11.99 -17.73 -18.05
N TYR A 242 11.07 -16.84 -18.40
CA TYR A 242 9.79 -16.70 -17.73
C TYR A 242 8.66 -16.58 -18.74
N GLU A 243 7.56 -17.25 -18.45
CA GLU A 243 6.33 -17.15 -19.22
C GLU A 243 5.52 -15.93 -18.78
N VAL A 244 4.73 -15.40 -19.72
CA VAL A 244 3.82 -14.28 -19.49
C VAL A 244 2.41 -14.79 -19.74
N ASP A 245 1.55 -14.69 -18.74
CA ASP A 245 0.15 -15.07 -18.90
C ASP A 245 -0.58 -14.10 -19.85
N LEU A 246 -1.84 -14.43 -20.20
CA LEU A 246 -2.64 -13.61 -21.12
C LEU A 246 -2.89 -12.18 -20.58
N ASN A 247 -2.84 -11.98 -19.25
CA ASN A 247 -2.97 -10.67 -18.60
C ASN A 247 -1.62 -9.94 -18.48
N GLY A 248 -0.50 -10.62 -18.71
CA GLY A 248 0.81 -10.02 -18.78
C GLY A 248 1.15 -9.50 -20.19
N LEU A 249 0.43 -9.93 -21.22
CA LEU A 249 0.59 -9.44 -22.61
C LEU A 249 -0.49 -8.41 -22.97
N VAL A 250 -0.06 -7.19 -23.30
CA VAL A 250 -0.92 -6.15 -23.93
C VAL A 250 -0.44 -5.92 -25.34
N MET A 251 -1.35 -5.99 -26.31
CA MET A 251 -1.03 -5.72 -27.71
C MET A 251 -1.76 -4.48 -28.21
N SER A 252 -1.24 -3.85 -29.26
CA SER A 252 -1.94 -2.76 -29.94
C SER A 252 -1.78 -2.77 -31.44
N VAL A 253 -2.75 -2.17 -32.11
CA VAL A 253 -2.72 -1.81 -33.53
C VAL A 253 -2.91 -0.30 -33.67
N GLY A 254 -2.21 0.31 -34.63
CA GLY A 254 -2.33 1.74 -34.94
C GLY A 254 -2.78 1.99 -36.37
N PHE A 255 -3.70 2.93 -36.57
CA PHE A 255 -4.15 3.38 -37.89
C PHE A 255 -3.79 4.84 -38.10
N ASN A 256 -3.18 5.19 -39.23
CA ASN A 256 -2.84 6.58 -39.53
C ASN A 256 -4.12 7.42 -39.68
N LEU A 257 -4.19 8.58 -39.00
CA LEU A 257 -5.42 9.39 -38.97
C LEU A 257 -5.78 9.98 -40.33
N LEU A 258 -4.79 10.35 -41.14
CA LEU A 258 -5.01 11.00 -42.44
C LEU A 258 -5.43 10.02 -43.53
N THR A 259 -5.01 8.76 -43.45
CA THR A 259 -5.21 7.78 -44.53
C THR A 259 -6.13 6.62 -44.15
N GLY A 260 -6.27 6.33 -42.86
CA GLY A 260 -6.95 5.12 -42.36
C GLY A 260 -6.11 3.83 -42.48
N ALA A 261 -4.92 3.90 -43.08
CA ALA A 261 -4.07 2.74 -43.29
C ALA A 261 -3.53 2.18 -41.96
N HIS A 262 -3.38 0.85 -41.89
CA HIS A 262 -2.71 0.19 -40.77
C HIS A 262 -1.24 0.64 -40.73
N ALA A 263 -0.83 1.29 -39.66
CA ALA A 263 0.47 1.95 -39.54
C ALA A 263 1.49 1.15 -38.73
N ASP A 264 1.07 0.55 -37.60
CA ASP A 264 1.98 -0.20 -36.73
C ASP A 264 1.26 -1.22 -35.84
N VAL A 265 2.07 -2.07 -35.19
CA VAL A 265 1.68 -2.91 -34.06
C VAL A 265 2.60 -2.68 -32.88
N LYS A 266 2.18 -3.13 -31.70
CA LYS A 266 3.03 -3.19 -30.51
C LYS A 266 2.64 -4.37 -29.62
N ALA A 267 3.62 -5.00 -28.98
CA ALA A 267 3.43 -5.94 -27.89
C ALA A 267 4.16 -5.44 -26.63
N ASP A 268 3.47 -5.44 -25.50
CA ASP A 268 3.96 -5.04 -24.19
C ASP A 268 3.89 -6.25 -23.24
N LEU A 269 5.02 -6.61 -22.64
CA LEU A 269 5.14 -7.69 -21.67
C LEU A 269 5.29 -7.12 -20.26
N CYS A 270 4.46 -7.62 -19.34
CA CYS A 270 4.45 -7.21 -17.94
C CYS A 270 5.73 -7.64 -17.23
N GLY A 271 6.48 -6.66 -16.71
CA GLY A 271 7.72 -6.92 -15.99
C GLY A 271 7.50 -7.66 -14.67
N HIS A 272 6.32 -7.52 -14.05
CA HIS A 272 5.95 -8.29 -12.85
C HIS A 272 5.79 -9.79 -13.13
N CYS A 273 5.26 -10.18 -14.30
CA CYS A 273 5.17 -11.59 -14.68
C CYS A 273 6.56 -12.17 -14.94
N LEU A 274 7.43 -11.38 -15.58
CA LEU A 274 8.75 -11.80 -15.99
C LEU A 274 9.76 -11.88 -14.83
N SER A 275 9.52 -11.28 -13.66
CA SER A 275 10.31 -11.47 -12.41
C SER A 275 11.85 -11.43 -12.51
N TYR A 276 12.42 -10.84 -13.57
CA TYR A 276 13.86 -10.71 -13.75
C TYR A 276 14.49 -9.78 -12.71
N THR A 277 15.75 -10.07 -12.34
CA THR A 277 16.59 -9.16 -11.55
C THR A 277 17.02 -7.94 -12.37
N ALA A 278 17.60 -6.92 -11.71
CA ALA A 278 18.14 -5.74 -12.38
C ALA A 278 19.21 -6.07 -13.45
N ASP A 279 20.11 -7.01 -13.14
CA ASP A 279 21.17 -7.45 -14.04
C ASP A 279 20.60 -8.21 -15.25
N GLU A 280 19.61 -9.07 -15.00
CA GLU A 280 18.91 -9.80 -16.06
C GLU A 280 18.17 -8.85 -17.00
N TRP A 281 17.44 -7.87 -16.45
CA TRP A 281 16.80 -6.82 -17.25
C TRP A 281 17.82 -6.05 -18.09
N SER A 282 18.94 -5.65 -17.51
CA SER A 282 20.01 -4.95 -18.24
C SER A 282 20.57 -5.79 -19.38
N SER A 283 20.77 -7.09 -19.16
CA SER A 283 21.21 -8.03 -20.20
C SER A 283 20.19 -8.17 -21.33
N ILE A 284 18.91 -8.38 -21.00
CA ILE A 284 17.82 -8.51 -21.97
C ILE A 284 17.69 -7.23 -22.82
N ILE A 285 17.73 -6.07 -22.19
CA ILE A 285 17.65 -4.77 -22.89
C ILE A 285 18.86 -4.58 -23.82
N SER A 286 20.06 -4.94 -23.37
CA SER A 286 21.28 -4.91 -24.20
C SER A 286 21.20 -5.85 -25.40
N GLN A 287 20.70 -7.08 -25.20
CA GLN A 287 20.50 -8.05 -26.26
C GLN A 287 19.47 -7.55 -27.28
N LEU A 288 18.33 -7.02 -26.83
CA LEU A 288 17.28 -6.48 -27.71
C LEU A 288 17.77 -5.26 -28.49
N THR A 289 18.44 -4.31 -27.83
CA THR A 289 18.99 -3.14 -28.51
C THR A 289 20.02 -3.51 -29.57
N THR A 290 20.89 -4.50 -29.28
CA THR A 290 21.84 -5.04 -30.25
C THR A 290 21.14 -5.77 -31.40
N ARG A 291 20.22 -6.70 -31.10
CA ARG A 291 19.50 -7.53 -32.09
C ARG A 291 18.79 -6.68 -33.13
N PHE A 292 18.23 -5.54 -32.71
CA PHE A 292 17.43 -4.66 -33.55
C PHE A 292 18.14 -3.37 -33.96
N SER A 293 19.46 -3.26 -33.72
CA SER A 293 20.27 -2.08 -34.07
C SER A 293 19.66 -0.77 -33.56
N LEU A 294 19.16 -0.80 -32.33
CA LEU A 294 18.57 0.36 -31.65
C LEU A 294 19.67 1.15 -30.93
N THR A 295 19.36 2.39 -30.58
CA THR A 295 20.26 3.17 -29.73
C THR A 295 20.39 2.48 -28.36
N PRO A 296 21.61 2.22 -27.87
CA PRO A 296 21.81 1.64 -26.54
C PRO A 296 21.15 2.50 -25.46
N VAL A 297 20.63 1.85 -24.43
CA VAL A 297 20.03 2.50 -23.27
C VAL A 297 20.94 2.25 -22.07
N ASP A 298 21.28 3.32 -21.35
CA ASP A 298 21.92 3.20 -20.04
C ASP A 298 20.86 2.78 -19.00
N THR A 299 20.81 1.48 -18.70
CA THR A 299 19.90 0.92 -17.72
C THR A 299 20.38 1.15 -16.29
N GLY A 300 21.66 1.48 -16.07
CA GLY A 300 22.22 1.65 -14.73
C GLY A 300 21.59 2.83 -13.99
N MET A 301 21.32 3.92 -14.70
CA MET A 301 20.59 5.08 -14.17
C MET A 301 19.18 4.75 -13.62
N ILE A 302 18.59 3.62 -14.03
CA ILE A 302 17.25 3.19 -13.64
C ILE A 302 17.33 2.04 -12.63
N LEU A 303 18.15 1.02 -12.89
CA LEU A 303 18.08 -0.26 -12.21
C LEU A 303 19.13 -0.43 -11.09
N ASP A 304 20.26 0.30 -11.13
CA ASP A 304 21.36 0.11 -10.15
C ASP A 304 20.93 0.48 -8.72
N SER A 305 20.06 1.48 -8.57
CA SER A 305 19.57 1.89 -7.25
C SER A 305 18.60 0.89 -6.63
N GLN A 306 18.06 -0.04 -7.42
CA GLN A 306 16.93 -0.91 -7.07
C GLN A 306 15.66 -0.15 -6.64
N GLU A 307 15.64 1.18 -6.74
CA GLU A 307 14.50 2.00 -6.37
C GLU A 307 13.38 1.93 -7.43
N TYR A 308 13.75 1.57 -8.65
CA TYR A 308 12.86 1.50 -9.81
C TYR A 308 12.95 0.13 -10.48
N GLN A 309 11.88 -0.22 -11.18
CA GLN A 309 11.78 -1.49 -11.90
C GLN A 309 11.07 -1.31 -13.23
N ILE A 310 11.28 -2.26 -14.13
CA ILE A 310 10.54 -2.34 -15.38
C ILE A 310 9.09 -2.78 -15.09
N ALA A 311 8.14 -1.88 -15.34
CA ALA A 311 6.72 -2.18 -15.31
C ALA A 311 6.31 -3.00 -16.54
N PHE A 312 6.79 -2.60 -17.71
CA PHE A 312 6.58 -3.28 -18.98
C PHE A 312 7.79 -3.11 -19.89
N ILE A 313 8.09 -4.14 -20.69
CA ILE A 313 8.97 -4.03 -21.86
C ILE A 313 8.13 -4.14 -23.13
N GLY A 314 8.28 -3.17 -24.03
CA GLY A 314 7.37 -2.98 -25.15
C GLY A 314 8.08 -2.92 -26.49
N PHE A 315 7.67 -3.74 -27.44
CA PHE A 315 8.23 -3.76 -28.79
C PHE A 315 7.22 -3.31 -29.82
N GLY A 316 7.55 -2.27 -30.58
CA GLY A 316 6.71 -1.74 -31.64
C GLY A 316 7.34 -1.93 -33.01
N LEU A 317 6.52 -2.28 -34.01
CA LEU A 317 6.93 -2.44 -35.40
C LEU A 317 5.98 -1.65 -36.31
N THR A 318 6.55 -0.82 -37.17
CA THR A 318 5.82 -0.20 -38.28
C THR A 318 5.67 -1.18 -39.46
N GLN A 319 4.84 -0.81 -40.45
CA GLN A 319 4.67 -1.60 -41.68
C GLN A 319 5.97 -1.88 -42.44
N ASP A 320 6.92 -0.94 -42.40
CA ASP A 320 8.25 -1.08 -42.99
C ASP A 320 9.26 -1.77 -42.04
N LEU A 321 8.75 -2.53 -41.07
CA LEU A 321 9.51 -3.32 -40.10
C LEU A 321 10.55 -2.52 -39.31
N LYS A 322 10.30 -1.23 -39.07
CA LYS A 322 11.19 -0.43 -38.21
C LYS A 322 10.87 -0.68 -36.73
N PRO A 323 11.83 -1.21 -35.96
CA PRO A 323 11.61 -1.53 -34.56
C PRO A 323 11.74 -0.31 -33.65
N ARG A 324 11.01 -0.34 -32.55
CA ARG A 324 11.22 0.49 -31.36
C ARG A 324 11.06 -0.34 -30.10
N LEU A 325 11.89 -0.08 -29.10
CA LEU A 325 11.80 -0.69 -27.77
C LEU A 325 11.35 0.38 -26.77
N ASN A 326 10.44 0.04 -25.88
CA ASN A 326 9.82 0.92 -24.89
C ASN A 326 10.04 0.29 -23.52
N LEU A 327 10.68 1.02 -22.61
CA LEU A 327 10.92 0.60 -21.24
C LEU A 327 10.01 1.42 -20.34
N TYR A 328 8.97 0.80 -19.82
CA TYR A 328 8.07 1.42 -18.87
C TYR A 328 8.62 1.23 -17.47
N VAL A 329 8.83 2.33 -16.75
CA VAL A 329 9.48 2.35 -15.44
C VAL A 329 8.50 2.84 -14.40
N LYS A 330 8.48 2.13 -13.27
CA LYS A 330 7.74 2.50 -12.06
C LYS A 330 8.62 2.35 -10.83
N HIS A 331 8.15 2.85 -9.70
CA HIS A 331 8.80 2.62 -8.41
C HIS A 331 8.79 1.12 -8.04
N ALA A 332 9.91 0.63 -7.51
CA ALA A 332 10.08 -0.77 -7.14
C ALA A 332 9.59 -1.05 -5.72
N ILE A 333 9.31 -2.32 -5.45
CA ILE A 333 9.30 -2.78 -4.06
C ILE A 333 10.74 -2.59 -3.55
N GLN A 334 10.88 -1.82 -2.48
CA GLN A 334 12.20 -1.47 -1.97
C GLN A 334 12.81 -2.66 -1.22
N ASN A 335 14.15 -2.72 -1.24
CA ASN A 335 14.96 -3.64 -0.45
C ASN A 335 15.81 -2.85 0.55
N GLY A 336 16.38 -3.54 1.54
CA GLY A 336 17.26 -2.91 2.54
C GLY A 336 16.53 -2.04 3.57
N MET A 337 17.30 -1.33 4.39
CA MET A 337 16.76 -0.55 5.51
C MET A 337 15.82 0.57 5.02
N PRO A 338 14.62 0.70 5.61
CA PRO A 338 13.72 1.80 5.29
C PRO A 338 14.28 3.18 5.60
N GLN A 339 14.06 4.11 4.69
CA GLN A 339 14.34 5.52 4.93
C GLN A 339 13.29 6.13 5.87
N SER A 340 13.67 7.21 6.57
CA SER A 340 12.79 7.87 7.56
C SER A 340 11.47 8.35 6.95
N ASP A 341 11.50 8.91 5.73
CA ASP A 341 10.31 9.35 4.99
C ASP A 341 9.35 8.19 4.71
N GLU A 342 9.86 6.99 4.42
CA GLU A 342 9.04 5.80 4.18
C GLU A 342 8.26 5.38 5.44
N ILE A 343 8.94 5.37 6.60
CA ILE A 343 8.33 5.06 7.90
C ILE A 343 7.26 6.11 8.24
N TRP A 344 7.58 7.39 8.04
CA TRP A 344 6.62 8.49 8.24
C TRP A 344 5.39 8.40 7.34
N GLY A 345 5.59 8.07 6.05
CA GLY A 345 4.50 7.87 5.10
C GLY A 345 3.61 6.70 5.52
N SER A 346 4.22 5.60 5.96
CA SER A 346 3.49 4.42 6.45
C SER A 346 2.67 4.70 7.71
N LEU A 347 3.24 5.40 8.69
CA LEU A 347 2.55 5.85 9.90
C LEU A 347 1.36 6.75 9.57
N LYS A 348 1.54 7.71 8.67
CA LYS A 348 0.45 8.63 8.29
C LYS A 348 -0.70 7.91 7.57
N ASP A 349 -0.39 6.96 6.69
CA ASP A 349 -1.41 6.17 5.99
C ASP A 349 -2.15 5.23 6.94
N SER A 350 -1.45 4.60 7.88
CA SER A 350 -2.06 3.74 8.91
C SER A 350 -2.94 4.49 9.91
N MET A 351 -2.54 5.70 10.31
CA MET A 351 -3.38 6.59 11.10
C MET A 351 -4.68 6.91 10.37
N ARG A 352 -4.60 7.28 9.08
CA ARG A 352 -5.79 7.56 8.25
C ARG A 352 -6.69 6.36 8.10
N TYR A 353 -6.11 5.17 7.99
CA TYR A 353 -6.87 3.92 7.99
C TYR A 353 -7.68 3.79 9.29
N LEU A 354 -7.05 3.86 10.45
CA LEU A 354 -7.75 3.74 11.74
C LEU A 354 -8.85 4.80 11.90
N LEU A 355 -8.59 6.05 11.51
CA LEU A 355 -9.60 7.11 11.51
C LEU A 355 -10.78 6.80 10.59
N SER A 356 -10.53 6.16 9.44
CA SER A 356 -11.57 5.83 8.46
C SER A 356 -12.50 4.70 8.91
N ILE A 357 -12.05 3.85 9.83
CA ILE A 357 -12.85 2.78 10.43
C ILE A 357 -13.35 3.13 11.83
N GLN A 358 -13.08 4.34 12.32
CA GLN A 358 -13.64 4.84 13.58
C GLN A 358 -15.14 5.12 13.39
N ASN A 359 -15.96 4.61 14.30
CA ASN A 359 -17.39 4.87 14.31
C ASN A 359 -17.69 6.35 14.58
N GLU A 360 -18.88 6.82 14.18
CA GLU A 360 -19.28 8.22 14.35
C GLU A 360 -19.29 8.67 15.82
N ASN A 361 -19.47 7.75 16.77
CA ASN A 361 -19.42 8.00 18.21
C ASN A 361 -17.98 8.03 18.79
N GLY A 362 -16.97 7.65 18.00
CA GLY A 362 -15.56 7.60 18.42
C GLY A 362 -15.03 6.21 18.78
N SER A 363 -15.85 5.18 18.79
CA SER A 363 -15.41 3.81 19.09
C SER A 363 -14.83 3.09 17.86
N TRP A 364 -14.13 1.99 18.12
CA TRP A 364 -13.86 0.94 17.15
C TRP A 364 -14.53 -0.35 17.62
N ASP A 365 -14.81 -1.24 16.68
CA ASP A 365 -15.33 -2.57 16.96
C ASP A 365 -14.62 -3.61 16.08
N ASP A 366 -14.11 -4.67 16.69
CA ASP A 366 -13.40 -5.78 16.04
C ASP A 366 -13.50 -7.05 16.90
N TYR A 367 -12.92 -8.17 16.45
CA TYR A 367 -12.94 -9.48 17.12
C TYR A 367 -14.35 -9.95 17.50
N HIS A 368 -14.92 -10.80 16.65
CA HIS A 368 -16.24 -11.38 16.89
C HIS A 368 -16.11 -12.69 17.66
N LEU A 369 -16.24 -12.61 18.99
CA LEU A 369 -16.20 -13.74 19.91
C LEU A 369 -17.61 -14.30 20.16
N PRO A 370 -17.77 -15.48 20.80
CA PRO A 370 -19.08 -15.99 21.18
C PRO A 370 -19.85 -15.07 22.14
N VAL A 371 -19.11 -14.26 22.90
CA VAL A 371 -19.64 -13.24 23.83
C VAL A 371 -19.96 -11.89 23.13
N GLY A 372 -19.86 -11.83 21.81
CA GLY A 372 -20.09 -10.63 21.00
C GLY A 372 -18.81 -10.01 20.45
N THR A 373 -18.98 -8.83 19.86
CA THR A 373 -17.87 -8.04 19.28
C THR A 373 -17.16 -7.26 20.39
N SER A 374 -15.84 -7.09 20.28
CA SER A 374 -15.12 -6.17 21.17
C SER A 374 -15.45 -4.74 20.78
N ASP A 375 -15.74 -3.88 21.76
CA ASP A 375 -15.87 -2.44 21.53
C ASP A 375 -14.97 -1.63 22.47
N GLN A 376 -15.02 -1.88 23.78
CA GLN A 376 -14.28 -1.13 24.78
C GLN A 376 -12.77 -1.37 24.70
N TRP A 377 -12.32 -2.63 24.72
CA TRP A 377 -10.89 -2.97 24.65
C TRP A 377 -10.23 -2.49 23.35
N VAL A 378 -10.79 -2.86 22.19
CA VAL A 378 -10.26 -2.43 20.89
C VAL A 378 -10.26 -0.92 20.71
N THR A 379 -11.28 -0.22 21.24
CA THR A 379 -11.33 1.24 21.22
C THR A 379 -10.18 1.83 22.03
N ALA A 380 -9.95 1.33 23.25
CA ALA A 380 -8.89 1.83 24.11
C ALA A 380 -7.51 1.60 23.49
N TYR A 381 -7.27 0.40 22.95
CA TYR A 381 -6.00 0.03 22.33
C TYR A 381 -5.69 0.88 21.08
N ALA A 382 -6.66 1.02 20.16
CA ALA A 382 -6.50 1.83 18.94
C ALA A 382 -6.30 3.31 19.28
N ALA A 383 -7.08 3.85 20.23
CA ALA A 383 -6.95 5.22 20.69
C ALA A 383 -5.61 5.49 21.37
N GLN A 384 -5.08 4.53 22.15
CA GLN A 384 -3.77 4.67 22.79
C GLN A 384 -2.66 4.80 21.74
N ALA A 385 -2.68 3.93 20.71
CA ALA A 385 -1.72 4.00 19.60
C ALA A 385 -1.78 5.35 18.87
N LEU A 386 -2.99 5.86 18.61
CA LEU A 386 -3.21 7.17 17.99
C LEU A 386 -2.76 8.33 18.90
N ALA A 387 -2.96 8.24 20.21
CA ALA A 387 -2.51 9.24 21.16
C ALA A 387 -0.97 9.33 21.20
N GLN A 388 -0.29 8.18 21.29
CA GLN A 388 1.18 8.09 21.25
C GLN A 388 1.73 8.66 19.93
N TYR A 389 1.21 8.20 18.79
CA TYR A 389 1.59 8.73 17.49
C TYR A 389 1.33 10.23 17.38
N GLY A 390 0.14 10.69 17.77
CA GLY A 390 -0.27 12.09 17.71
C GLY A 390 0.66 13.00 18.50
N LYS A 391 1.06 12.61 19.72
CA LYS A 391 2.03 13.36 20.53
C LYS A 391 3.41 13.40 19.90
N LYS A 392 3.92 12.24 19.45
CA LYS A 392 5.26 12.11 18.87
C LYS A 392 5.39 12.90 17.55
N SER A 393 4.33 12.89 16.75
CA SER A 393 4.29 13.50 15.42
C SER A 393 3.77 14.94 15.40
N GLY A 394 3.11 15.39 16.46
CA GLY A 394 2.34 16.65 16.47
C GLY A 394 1.04 16.57 15.65
N ASN A 395 0.53 15.37 15.36
CA ASN A 395 -0.67 15.20 14.54
C ASN A 395 -1.96 15.36 15.37
N ASN A 396 -2.63 16.51 15.19
CA ASN A 396 -3.87 16.83 15.90
C ASN A 396 -5.07 15.94 15.51
N GLU A 397 -5.13 15.41 14.29
CA GLU A 397 -6.23 14.51 13.89
C GLU A 397 -6.20 13.21 14.70
N ALA A 398 -5.02 12.63 14.89
CA ALA A 398 -4.82 11.46 15.72
C ALA A 398 -5.19 11.72 17.20
N ILE A 399 -4.75 12.86 17.76
CA ILE A 399 -5.11 13.27 19.14
C ILE A 399 -6.61 13.47 19.29
N ASN A 400 -7.26 14.12 18.32
CA ASN A 400 -8.71 14.34 18.35
C ASN A 400 -9.49 13.03 18.28
N ALA A 401 -9.07 12.09 17.43
CA ALA A 401 -9.68 10.76 17.32
C ALA A 401 -9.54 9.98 18.64
N ALA A 402 -8.35 9.97 19.25
CA ALA A 402 -8.11 9.35 20.54
C ALA A 402 -8.94 10.01 21.67
N THR A 403 -9.04 11.34 21.67
CA THR A 403 -9.85 12.08 22.65
C THR A 403 -11.34 11.76 22.52
N LYS A 404 -11.83 11.64 21.28
CA LYS A 404 -13.22 11.25 21.01
C LYS A 404 -13.53 9.85 21.54
N ALA A 405 -12.61 8.91 21.33
CA ALA A 405 -12.69 7.56 21.87
C ALA A 405 -12.68 7.53 23.40
N ALA A 406 -11.80 8.31 24.05
CA ALA A 406 -11.77 8.43 25.50
C ALA A 406 -13.09 8.97 26.08
N LYS A 407 -13.70 9.95 25.42
CA LYS A 407 -15.04 10.45 25.80
C LYS A 407 -16.11 9.36 25.68
N TRP A 408 -16.07 8.57 24.61
CA TRP A 408 -16.99 7.45 24.44
C TRP A 408 -16.79 6.39 25.53
N LEU A 409 -15.56 6.00 25.84
CA LEU A 409 -15.23 5.04 26.91
C LEU A 409 -15.69 5.52 28.29
N ALA A 410 -15.54 6.82 28.58
CA ALA A 410 -16.03 7.41 29.81
C ALA A 410 -17.57 7.39 29.89
N ALA A 411 -18.25 7.60 28.76
CA ALA A 411 -19.72 7.65 28.70
C ALA A 411 -20.40 6.27 28.64
N GLN A 412 -19.75 5.27 28.02
CA GLN A 412 -20.30 3.92 27.82
C GLN A 412 -19.90 2.93 28.92
N ARG A 413 -19.32 3.42 30.01
CA ARG A 413 -19.01 2.60 31.18
C ARG A 413 -20.30 2.09 31.81
N SER A 414 -20.51 0.77 31.74
CA SER A 414 -21.67 0.09 32.35
C SER A 414 -21.40 -0.46 33.76
N TYR A 415 -20.18 -0.27 34.28
CA TYR A 415 -19.72 -0.89 35.54
C TYR A 415 -19.34 0.16 36.58
N ASN A 416 -19.46 -0.21 37.87
CA ASN A 416 -19.01 0.63 38.98
C ASN A 416 -17.50 0.88 38.95
N SER A 417 -16.71 -0.11 38.49
CA SER A 417 -15.26 -0.08 38.33
C SER A 417 -14.87 -0.84 37.07
N GLY A 418 -13.88 -0.33 36.35
CA GLY A 418 -13.29 -0.99 35.19
C GLY A 418 -14.12 -0.93 33.90
N TRP A 419 -13.56 -1.57 32.88
CA TRP A 419 -14.11 -1.76 31.53
C TRP A 419 -13.94 -3.23 31.14
N GLY A 420 -14.74 -3.69 30.19
CA GLY A 420 -14.75 -5.07 29.71
C GLY A 420 -14.35 -5.18 28.25
N PHE A 421 -14.26 -6.41 27.75
CA PHE A 421 -14.13 -6.69 26.33
C PHE A 421 -15.22 -5.99 25.51
N ASN A 422 -16.45 -5.99 26.04
CA ASN A 422 -17.53 -5.10 25.66
C ASN A 422 -18.45 -4.78 26.84
N GLY A 423 -19.49 -3.97 26.63
CA GLY A 423 -20.45 -3.61 27.70
C GLY A 423 -21.26 -4.76 28.31
N GLY A 424 -21.28 -5.94 27.66
CA GLY A 424 -22.03 -7.12 28.11
C GLY A 424 -21.20 -8.20 28.80
N THR A 425 -19.87 -8.18 28.72
CA THR A 425 -19.00 -9.26 29.25
C THR A 425 -18.67 -9.15 30.73
N GLY A 426 -18.94 -8.00 31.35
CA GLY A 426 -18.39 -7.65 32.67
C GLY A 426 -17.02 -6.99 32.55
N PRO A 427 -16.55 -6.29 33.59
CA PRO A 427 -15.25 -5.66 33.59
C PRO A 427 -14.14 -6.72 33.69
N ASP A 428 -13.03 -6.46 33.01
CA ASP A 428 -11.82 -7.29 33.03
C ASP A 428 -10.57 -6.42 33.09
N VAL A 429 -9.46 -7.01 33.52
CA VAL A 429 -8.23 -6.24 33.73
C VAL A 429 -7.61 -5.74 32.44
N ASP A 430 -7.62 -6.52 31.37
CA ASP A 430 -6.92 -6.14 30.12
C ASP A 430 -7.59 -4.91 29.49
N SER A 431 -8.91 -4.96 29.35
CA SER A 431 -9.76 -3.85 28.91
C SER A 431 -9.60 -2.63 29.80
N THR A 432 -9.64 -2.81 31.13
CA THR A 432 -9.48 -1.73 32.10
C THR A 432 -8.09 -1.09 31.99
N ALA A 433 -7.04 -1.90 31.87
CA ALA A 433 -5.67 -1.45 31.76
C ALA A 433 -5.44 -0.61 30.51
N MET A 434 -6.00 -1.02 29.36
CA MET A 434 -5.90 -0.24 28.12
C MET A 434 -6.61 1.12 28.24
N VAL A 435 -7.80 1.18 28.87
CA VAL A 435 -8.50 2.46 29.06
C VAL A 435 -7.73 3.38 29.99
N VAL A 436 -7.23 2.86 31.13
CA VAL A 436 -6.42 3.63 32.07
C VAL A 436 -5.14 4.13 31.38
N ALA A 437 -4.48 3.28 30.59
CA ALA A 437 -3.29 3.65 29.85
C ALA A 437 -3.55 4.75 28.81
N LEU A 438 -4.68 4.71 28.11
CA LEU A 438 -5.14 5.78 27.22
C LEU A 438 -5.40 7.07 27.99
N PHE A 439 -6.08 7.00 29.15
CA PHE A 439 -6.40 8.19 29.93
C PHE A 439 -5.14 8.85 30.46
N ASP A 440 -4.20 8.06 30.99
CA ASP A 440 -2.88 8.52 31.39
C ASP A 440 -2.13 9.13 30.19
N GLU A 441 -2.21 8.50 29.01
CA GLU A 441 -1.63 9.05 27.79
C GLU A 441 -2.29 10.39 27.41
N LEU A 442 -3.59 10.58 27.56
CA LEU A 442 -4.24 11.87 27.24
C LEU A 442 -4.21 12.89 28.40
N GLY A 443 -3.62 12.55 29.55
CA GLY A 443 -3.64 13.39 30.74
C GLY A 443 -5.05 13.56 31.34
N LEU A 444 -5.92 12.57 31.14
CA LEU A 444 -7.29 12.54 31.67
C LEU A 444 -7.31 11.88 33.06
N ALA A 445 -8.26 12.31 33.90
CA ALA A 445 -8.43 11.73 35.22
C ALA A 445 -8.96 10.29 35.16
N VAL A 446 -8.39 9.41 35.98
CA VAL A 446 -8.82 8.03 36.18
C VAL A 446 -9.44 7.91 37.57
N ASN A 447 -10.61 7.29 37.69
CA ASN A 447 -11.27 7.14 38.98
C ASN A 447 -10.47 6.21 39.89
N ALA A 448 -10.42 6.51 41.19
CA ALA A 448 -9.68 5.69 42.17
C ALA A 448 -10.15 4.22 42.19
N ALA A 449 -11.45 3.98 42.00
CA ALA A 449 -12.02 2.63 41.92
C ALA A 449 -11.46 1.81 40.74
N ASP A 450 -11.09 2.45 39.62
CA ASP A 450 -10.51 1.75 38.47
C ASP A 450 -9.06 1.35 38.73
N ARG A 451 -8.33 2.17 39.50
CA ARG A 451 -6.97 1.82 39.91
C ARG A 451 -6.97 0.73 40.98
N LEU A 452 -7.93 0.77 41.91
CA LEU A 452 -8.14 -0.26 42.93
C LEU A 452 -8.49 -1.62 42.30
N PHE A 453 -9.22 -1.60 41.18
CA PHE A 453 -9.60 -2.81 40.44
C PHE A 453 -8.39 -3.73 40.14
N PHE A 454 -7.23 -3.16 39.77
CA PHE A 454 -6.01 -3.94 39.51
C PHE A 454 -5.49 -4.67 40.74
N ARG A 455 -5.57 -4.04 41.92
CA ARG A 455 -5.16 -4.64 43.18
C ARG A 455 -6.07 -5.80 43.58
N GLU A 456 -7.37 -5.67 43.35
CA GLU A 456 -8.36 -6.74 43.65
C GLU A 456 -8.18 -7.98 42.76
N HIS A 457 -7.55 -7.80 41.59
CA HIS A 457 -7.24 -8.88 40.65
C HIS A 457 -5.83 -9.45 40.83
N TRP A 458 -5.00 -8.87 41.70
CA TRP A 458 -3.69 -9.45 42.02
C TRP A 458 -3.88 -10.80 42.71
N ARG A 459 -3.20 -11.85 42.22
CA ARG A 459 -3.22 -13.18 42.83
C ARG A 459 -1.94 -13.41 43.62
N ASP A 460 -2.11 -13.78 44.88
CA ASP A 460 -1.01 -13.86 45.83
C ASP A 460 0.01 -14.92 45.39
N GLY A 461 1.28 -14.52 45.27
CA GLY A 461 2.35 -15.38 44.78
C GLY A 461 2.44 -15.58 43.26
N ASP A 462 1.58 -14.92 42.46
CA ASP A 462 1.54 -15.06 41.00
C ASP A 462 1.45 -13.68 40.29
N CYS A 463 0.39 -13.46 39.50
CA CYS A 463 0.21 -12.34 38.59
C CYS A 463 -1.19 -11.73 38.71
N ILE A 464 -1.50 -10.72 37.89
CA ILE A 464 -2.86 -10.17 37.82
C ILE A 464 -3.74 -11.08 36.98
N ALA A 465 -4.89 -11.46 37.51
CA ALA A 465 -5.89 -12.24 36.78
C ALA A 465 -6.74 -11.36 35.86
N THR A 466 -7.12 -11.88 34.70
CA THR A 466 -8.00 -11.15 33.77
C THR A 466 -9.40 -10.99 34.36
N TYR A 467 -9.91 -12.06 34.98
CA TYR A 467 -11.23 -12.12 35.61
C TYR A 467 -11.14 -12.60 37.07
N THR A 468 -12.25 -12.56 37.81
CA THR A 468 -12.37 -13.18 39.14
C THR A 468 -12.90 -14.61 39.09
N GLU A 469 -13.54 -14.98 37.99
CA GLU A 469 -14.11 -16.29 37.71
C GLU A 469 -14.27 -16.46 36.19
N PRO A 470 -14.38 -17.70 35.68
CA PRO A 470 -14.18 -18.98 36.35
C PRO A 470 -12.77 -19.57 36.18
N ASP A 471 -12.37 -20.46 37.08
CA ASP A 471 -11.25 -21.40 36.92
C ASP A 471 -9.91 -20.76 36.47
N ALA A 472 -9.29 -21.26 35.39
CA ALA A 472 -8.01 -20.76 34.87
C ALA A 472 -8.08 -19.28 34.49
N TRP A 473 -9.25 -18.79 34.06
CA TRP A 473 -9.41 -17.37 33.72
C TRP A 473 -9.27 -16.44 34.93
N ALA A 474 -9.43 -16.98 36.14
CA ALA A 474 -9.24 -16.29 37.41
C ALA A 474 -7.83 -16.38 38.00
N THR A 475 -6.92 -17.10 37.31
CA THR A 475 -5.49 -17.16 37.65
C THR A 475 -4.70 -16.02 37.02
N GLY A 476 -3.47 -15.79 37.50
CA GLY A 476 -2.65 -14.69 37.00
C GLY A 476 -2.18 -14.92 35.57
N HIS A 477 -2.30 -13.91 34.71
CA HIS A 477 -1.85 -13.98 33.32
C HIS A 477 -0.82 -12.90 33.01
N TRP A 478 0.29 -13.32 32.40
CA TRP A 478 1.38 -12.41 32.15
C TRP A 478 1.07 -11.38 31.05
N ASP A 479 0.29 -11.73 30.02
CA ASP A 479 -0.10 -10.80 28.95
C ASP A 479 -1.09 -9.70 29.39
N VAL A 480 -1.50 -9.69 30.66
CA VAL A 480 -2.35 -8.66 31.27
C VAL A 480 -1.61 -7.90 32.38
N THR A 481 -0.66 -8.57 33.04
CA THR A 481 0.01 -8.07 34.25
C THR A 481 0.80 -6.77 34.05
N PRO A 482 1.64 -6.58 33.02
CA PRO A 482 2.39 -5.34 32.82
C PRO A 482 1.50 -4.11 32.77
N TRP A 483 0.45 -4.12 31.94
CA TRP A 483 -0.46 -2.98 31.83
C TRP A 483 -1.36 -2.82 33.05
N GLY A 484 -1.76 -3.92 33.71
CA GLY A 484 -2.45 -3.85 35.00
C GLY A 484 -1.60 -3.21 36.10
N TYR A 485 -0.32 -3.58 36.20
CA TYR A 485 0.65 -2.99 37.13
C TYR A 485 0.90 -1.51 36.80
N HIS A 486 1.03 -1.15 35.53
CA HIS A 486 1.08 0.25 35.11
C HIS A 486 -0.16 1.04 35.59
N GLY A 487 -1.35 0.46 35.45
CA GLY A 487 -2.62 1.11 35.79
C GLY A 487 -2.86 1.33 37.29
N MET A 488 -2.14 0.63 38.17
CA MET A 488 -2.22 0.79 39.62
C MET A 488 -1.93 2.23 40.08
N SER A 489 -2.40 2.57 41.28
CA SER A 489 -2.01 3.80 41.95
C SER A 489 -0.50 3.81 42.25
N THR A 490 0.10 4.98 42.45
CA THR A 490 1.53 5.06 42.82
C THR A 490 1.84 4.29 44.10
N GLU A 491 0.95 4.32 45.09
CA GLU A 491 1.12 3.61 46.38
C GLU A 491 1.01 2.09 46.22
N ASP A 492 0.05 1.62 45.41
CA ASP A 492 -0.05 0.19 45.10
C ASP A 492 1.14 -0.28 44.28
N ARG A 493 1.64 0.48 43.29
CA ARG A 493 2.86 0.10 42.55
C ARG A 493 4.06 -0.06 43.47
N ILE A 494 4.25 0.82 44.44
CA ILE A 494 5.32 0.68 45.45
C ILE A 494 5.12 -0.61 46.25
N THR A 495 3.89 -0.89 46.68
CA THR A 495 3.54 -2.09 47.47
C THR A 495 3.77 -3.38 46.69
N PHE A 496 3.45 -3.39 45.38
CA PHE A 496 3.53 -4.57 44.51
C PHE A 496 4.82 -4.65 43.68
N LEU A 497 5.80 -3.76 43.87
CA LEU A 497 7.03 -3.74 43.09
C LEU A 497 7.83 -5.04 43.20
N ASP A 498 8.06 -5.53 44.42
CA ASP A 498 8.82 -6.77 44.65
C ASP A 498 8.08 -8.01 44.11
N PRO A 499 6.76 -8.18 44.36
CA PRO A 499 5.97 -9.20 43.69
C PRO A 499 6.03 -9.14 42.16
N PHE A 500 5.91 -7.94 41.57
CA PHE A 500 5.99 -7.73 40.12
C PHE A 500 7.36 -8.13 39.57
N LYS A 501 8.45 -7.73 40.24
CA LYS A 501 9.82 -8.15 39.89
C LYS A 501 10.00 -9.66 39.96
N LYS A 502 9.51 -10.31 41.02
CA LYS A 502 9.56 -11.78 41.14
C LYS A 502 8.79 -12.45 39.99
N ALA A 503 7.63 -11.91 39.63
CA ALA A 503 6.80 -12.43 38.57
C ALA A 503 7.45 -12.24 37.18
N LEU A 504 8.17 -11.13 36.93
CA LEU A 504 8.98 -10.93 35.72
C LEU A 504 9.93 -12.10 35.47
N HIS A 505 10.66 -12.53 36.51
CA HIS A 505 11.56 -13.69 36.41
C HIS A 505 10.80 -15.00 36.19
N THR A 506 9.70 -15.21 36.92
CA THR A 506 8.98 -16.49 36.94
C THR A 506 8.27 -16.80 35.61
N HIS A 507 7.78 -15.76 34.93
CA HIS A 507 7.02 -15.91 33.68
C HIS A 507 7.87 -15.76 32.42
N ARG A 508 9.17 -15.50 32.59
CA ARG A 508 10.14 -15.50 31.49
C ARG A 508 10.46 -16.94 31.09
N MET A 509 10.59 -17.15 29.79
CA MET A 509 10.98 -18.43 29.18
C MET A 509 12.49 -18.44 28.94
N ASP A 510 13.07 -19.63 28.72
CA ASP A 510 14.52 -19.82 28.52
C ASP A 510 15.07 -19.08 27.29
N ASN A 511 14.21 -18.75 26.31
CA ASN A 511 14.55 -17.96 25.13
C ASN A 511 14.44 -16.44 25.35
N GLY A 512 14.13 -16.02 26.58
CA GLY A 512 14.07 -14.62 26.96
C GLY A 512 12.75 -13.91 26.65
N PHE A 513 11.76 -14.59 26.08
CA PHE A 513 10.41 -14.07 25.92
C PHE A 513 9.53 -14.36 27.13
N TRP A 514 8.39 -13.66 27.26
CA TRP A 514 7.40 -13.92 28.30
C TRP A 514 6.23 -14.72 27.77
N ARG A 515 5.70 -15.62 28.61
CA ARG A 515 4.55 -16.46 28.27
C ARG A 515 3.33 -15.63 27.88
N SER A 516 2.52 -16.17 26.97
CA SER A 516 1.21 -15.60 26.65
C SER A 516 0.11 -16.62 26.84
N TYR A 517 -0.98 -16.17 27.47
CA TYR A 517 -2.19 -16.93 27.72
C TYR A 517 -3.23 -16.70 26.60
N TRP A 518 -3.54 -15.43 26.32
CA TRP A 518 -4.56 -15.00 25.35
C TRP A 518 -4.02 -14.84 23.92
N TRP A 519 -2.73 -14.97 23.67
CA TRP A 519 -2.15 -14.79 22.33
C TRP A 519 -1.42 -16.02 21.86
N ARG A 520 -1.46 -16.27 20.54
CA ARG A 520 -0.85 -17.42 19.89
C ARG A 520 0.63 -17.59 20.22
N ASN A 521 1.39 -16.50 20.17
CA ASN A 521 2.84 -16.47 20.30
C ASN A 521 3.26 -15.51 21.44
N PRO A 522 4.46 -15.70 22.04
CA PRO A 522 4.94 -14.89 23.17
C PRO A 522 5.41 -13.48 22.77
N TYR A 523 5.30 -13.08 21.50
CA TYR A 523 5.79 -11.79 21.04
C TYR A 523 4.97 -10.63 21.61
N TYR A 524 3.64 -10.76 21.67
CA TYR A 524 2.79 -9.70 22.24
C TYR A 524 3.09 -9.46 23.71
N SER A 525 3.06 -10.51 24.54
CA SER A 525 3.36 -10.47 25.97
C SER A 525 4.74 -9.86 26.24
N THR A 526 5.75 -10.26 25.47
CA THR A 526 7.10 -9.70 25.58
C THR A 526 7.12 -8.22 25.22
N PHE A 527 6.53 -7.85 24.07
CA PHE A 527 6.50 -6.45 23.62
C PHE A 527 5.84 -5.53 24.64
N ILE A 528 4.65 -5.87 25.16
CA ILE A 528 3.97 -5.03 26.15
C ILE A 528 4.72 -4.99 27.49
N THR A 529 5.44 -6.06 27.85
CA THR A 529 6.27 -6.10 29.07
C THR A 529 7.38 -5.08 28.94
N LEU A 530 8.17 -5.16 27.87
CA LEU A 530 9.26 -4.24 27.61
C LEU A 530 8.78 -2.80 27.48
N GLU A 531 7.63 -2.57 26.82
CA GLU A 531 7.06 -1.24 26.71
C GLU A 531 6.66 -0.63 28.06
N VAL A 532 6.08 -1.44 28.96
CA VAL A 532 5.74 -0.98 30.32
C VAL A 532 6.99 -0.75 31.16
N LEU A 533 8.00 -1.62 31.08
CA LEU A 533 9.27 -1.44 31.79
C LEU A 533 9.95 -0.13 31.36
N ASP A 534 10.08 0.10 30.06
CA ASP A 534 10.59 1.35 29.45
C ASP A 534 9.81 2.56 29.99
N ARG A 535 8.47 2.51 29.96
CA ARG A 535 7.63 3.62 30.43
C ARG A 535 7.75 3.90 31.93
N LEU A 536 8.00 2.88 32.74
CA LEU A 536 8.15 2.99 34.18
C LEU A 536 9.60 3.23 34.62
N GLY A 537 10.57 3.24 33.69
CA GLY A 537 12.00 3.32 34.01
C GLY A 537 12.50 2.12 34.81
N LEU A 538 11.91 0.94 34.59
CA LEU A 538 12.32 -0.30 35.21
C LEU A 538 13.24 -1.08 34.26
N GLU A 539 14.29 -1.67 34.80
CA GLU A 539 15.21 -2.48 34.01
C GLU A 539 14.62 -3.85 33.68
N GLU A 540 14.93 -4.35 32.49
CA GLU A 540 14.70 -5.75 32.14
C GLU A 540 15.57 -6.65 33.03
N PRO A 541 15.03 -7.76 33.59
CA PRO A 541 15.84 -8.71 34.33
C PRO A 541 17.06 -9.19 33.53
N MET A 542 18.23 -9.26 34.17
CA MET A 542 19.51 -9.70 33.55
C MET A 542 19.67 -11.22 33.50
N ASP A 543 18.59 -11.99 33.62
CA ASP A 543 18.66 -13.45 33.57
C ASP A 543 19.33 -13.91 32.27
N ALA A 544 20.21 -14.91 32.33
CA ALA A 544 20.78 -15.48 31.13
C ALA A 544 19.67 -16.21 30.34
N TYR A 545 19.48 -15.82 29.09
CA TYR A 545 18.59 -16.50 28.15
C TYR A 545 19.34 -16.83 26.85
N GLU A 546 18.99 -17.94 26.23
CA GLU A 546 19.51 -18.31 24.92
C GLU A 546 18.59 -17.73 23.84
N TYR A 547 19.04 -16.62 23.26
CA TYR A 547 18.34 -15.99 22.15
C TYR A 547 18.84 -16.52 20.81
N ASP A 548 18.00 -17.32 20.15
CA ASP A 548 18.25 -17.75 18.78
C ASP A 548 17.24 -17.10 17.83
N ALA A 549 17.66 -16.02 17.17
CA ALA A 549 16.87 -15.33 16.15
C ALA A 549 16.44 -16.26 15.00
N SER A 550 17.15 -17.37 14.75
CA SER A 550 16.78 -18.33 13.69
C SER A 550 15.59 -19.22 14.05
N SER A 551 15.25 -19.32 15.34
CA SER A 551 14.11 -20.08 15.86
C SER A 551 12.78 -19.32 15.78
N ILE A 552 12.82 -18.03 15.43
CA ILE A 552 11.67 -17.12 15.46
C ILE A 552 10.79 -17.36 14.23
N GLN A 553 9.55 -17.76 14.47
CA GLN A 553 8.53 -17.95 13.44
C GLN A 553 7.63 -16.72 13.37
N ILE A 554 7.60 -16.06 12.21
CA ILE A 554 6.79 -14.87 11.95
C ILE A 554 5.97 -15.09 10.69
N ASP A 555 4.66 -15.30 10.88
CA ASP A 555 3.74 -15.62 9.79
C ASP A 555 2.83 -14.44 9.40
N ASN A 556 2.82 -13.37 10.20
CA ASN A 556 1.87 -12.27 10.05
C ASN A 556 2.44 -10.93 10.54
N ALA A 557 1.79 -9.84 10.13
CA ALA A 557 2.25 -8.48 10.40
C ALA A 557 2.21 -8.10 11.88
N PHE A 558 1.28 -8.66 12.67
CA PHE A 558 1.17 -8.38 14.10
C PHE A 558 2.36 -8.98 14.88
N ASP A 559 2.70 -10.24 14.62
CA ASP A 559 3.85 -10.90 15.23
C ASP A 559 5.16 -10.21 14.83
N LEU A 560 5.30 -9.86 13.54
CA LEU A 560 6.45 -9.12 13.03
C LEU A 560 6.61 -7.77 13.74
N ALA A 561 5.52 -7.05 13.96
CA ALA A 561 5.52 -5.77 14.65
C ALA A 561 5.98 -5.92 16.11
N CYS A 562 5.40 -6.88 16.84
CA CYS A 562 5.79 -7.12 18.23
C CYS A 562 7.27 -7.48 18.33
N TYR A 563 7.75 -8.35 17.43
CA TYR A 563 9.16 -8.72 17.35
C TYR A 563 10.08 -7.52 17.07
N ILE A 564 9.74 -6.70 16.08
CA ILE A 564 10.48 -5.46 15.80
C ILE A 564 10.49 -4.55 17.04
N GLY A 565 9.37 -4.40 17.73
CA GLY A 565 9.27 -3.60 18.95
C GLY A 565 10.17 -4.11 20.08
N ILE A 566 10.26 -5.44 20.25
CA ILE A 566 11.17 -6.09 21.21
C ILE A 566 12.63 -5.75 20.87
N GLU A 567 13.03 -5.96 19.62
CA GLU A 567 14.41 -5.67 19.18
C GLU A 567 14.74 -4.19 19.31
N CYS A 568 13.80 -3.29 19.01
CA CYS A 568 14.01 -1.85 19.19
C CYS A 568 14.26 -1.47 20.65
N ILE A 569 13.49 -2.03 21.60
CA ILE A 569 13.68 -1.71 23.03
C ILE A 569 14.98 -2.31 23.56
N ARG A 570 15.37 -3.50 23.10
CA ARG A 570 16.62 -4.17 23.48
C ARG A 570 17.88 -3.65 22.78
N GLY A 571 17.76 -2.66 21.89
CA GLY A 571 18.91 -2.03 21.24
C GLY A 571 19.45 -2.78 20.01
N TYR A 572 18.58 -3.46 19.26
CA TYR A 572 18.88 -4.09 17.96
C TYR A 572 19.89 -5.25 18.03
N SER A 573 19.63 -6.25 18.86
CA SER A 573 20.43 -7.48 18.89
C SER A 573 20.39 -8.27 17.58
N ASP A 574 19.33 -8.12 16.78
CA ASP A 574 19.18 -8.75 15.46
C ASP A 574 19.74 -7.88 14.31
N GLU A 575 20.83 -8.35 13.69
CA GLU A 575 21.43 -7.74 12.50
C GLU A 575 20.45 -7.66 11.30
N LYS A 576 19.36 -8.45 11.30
CA LYS A 576 18.33 -8.48 10.26
C LYS A 576 17.17 -7.51 10.50
N ILE A 577 17.19 -6.69 11.54
CA ILE A 577 16.07 -5.78 11.85
C ILE A 577 15.69 -4.87 10.67
N GLY A 578 16.67 -4.42 9.88
CA GLY A 578 16.41 -3.64 8.67
C GLY A 578 15.56 -4.39 7.64
N THR A 579 15.80 -5.69 7.48
CA THR A 579 15.02 -6.59 6.61
C THR A 579 13.61 -6.79 7.15
N HIS A 580 13.46 -6.95 8.47
CA HIS A 580 12.16 -7.08 9.13
C HIS A 580 11.30 -5.82 9.01
N LEU A 581 11.89 -4.64 9.24
CA LEU A 581 11.24 -3.35 9.02
C LEU A 581 10.81 -3.18 7.56
N ARG A 582 11.67 -3.57 6.62
CA ARG A 582 11.33 -3.54 5.20
C ARG A 582 10.17 -4.46 4.86
N ALA A 583 10.20 -5.70 5.34
CA ALA A 583 9.12 -6.66 5.15
C ALA A 583 7.79 -6.10 5.70
N LEU A 584 7.81 -5.52 6.90
CA LEU A 584 6.63 -4.90 7.51
C LEU A 584 6.05 -3.78 6.62
N LEU A 585 6.87 -2.83 6.14
CA LEU A 585 6.41 -1.76 5.26
C LEU A 585 5.87 -2.25 3.91
N ASN A 586 6.46 -3.33 3.39
CA ASN A 586 6.02 -3.98 2.14
C ASN A 586 4.69 -4.73 2.32
N TRP A 587 4.36 -5.19 3.53
CA TRP A 587 3.07 -5.83 3.85
C TRP A 587 1.92 -4.84 4.06
N GLN A 588 2.20 -3.54 4.17
CA GLN A 588 1.14 -2.55 4.32
C GLN A 588 0.35 -2.42 3.02
N ALA A 589 -0.96 -2.61 3.09
CA ALA A 589 -1.86 -2.42 1.96
C ALA A 589 -1.94 -0.94 1.56
N GLY A 590 -2.36 -0.66 0.32
CA GLY A 590 -2.41 0.70 -0.20
C GLY A 590 -3.29 1.65 0.62
N ASN A 591 -4.30 1.13 1.33
CA ASN A 591 -5.19 1.93 2.17
C ASN A 591 -4.62 2.25 3.57
N GLY A 592 -3.40 1.80 3.87
CA GLY A 592 -2.70 2.05 5.14
C GLY A 592 -2.81 0.92 6.16
N GLN A 593 -3.65 -0.09 5.94
CA GLN A 593 -3.82 -1.19 6.89
C GLN A 593 -2.73 -2.26 6.74
N TRP A 594 -2.52 -3.03 7.82
CA TRP A 594 -1.90 -4.35 7.73
C TRP A 594 -2.95 -5.40 8.06
N TYR A 595 -3.12 -6.38 7.18
CA TYR A 595 -4.11 -7.42 7.39
C TYR A 595 -3.87 -8.15 8.71
N GLY A 596 -4.92 -8.20 9.52
CA GLY A 596 -4.94 -8.97 10.75
C GLY A 596 -4.86 -10.47 10.52
N SER A 597 -4.53 -11.21 11.57
CA SER A 597 -4.49 -12.66 11.58
C SER A 597 -5.15 -13.22 12.84
N ALA A 598 -5.34 -14.55 12.87
CA ALA A 598 -5.94 -15.25 13.99
C ALA A 598 -4.95 -15.41 15.16
N ASN A 599 -4.70 -14.32 15.90
CA ASN A 599 -3.70 -14.29 16.98
C ASN A 599 -4.32 -14.29 18.38
N LEU A 600 -5.51 -13.70 18.55
CA LEU A 600 -6.23 -13.70 19.82
C LEU A 600 -6.84 -15.08 20.06
N ARG A 601 -6.50 -15.70 21.18
CA ARG A 601 -6.99 -17.00 21.61
C ARG A 601 -8.01 -16.82 22.71
N VAL A 602 -9.21 -17.38 22.55
CA VAL A 602 -10.13 -17.62 23.67
C VAL A 602 -9.83 -19.02 24.19
N THR A 603 -9.04 -19.08 25.26
CA THR A 603 -8.58 -20.30 25.90
C THR A 603 -9.72 -20.99 26.66
N ASP A 604 -9.78 -22.32 26.65
CA ASP A 604 -10.74 -23.04 27.51
C ASP A 604 -10.46 -22.73 28.99
N ASN A 605 -11.50 -22.50 29.80
CA ASN A 605 -11.35 -22.08 31.20
C ASN A 605 -10.67 -23.12 32.12
N PHE A 606 -10.38 -24.32 31.63
CA PHE A 606 -9.60 -25.35 32.35
C PHE A 606 -8.15 -25.50 31.87
N CYS A 607 -7.71 -24.68 30.91
CA CYS A 607 -6.35 -24.73 30.36
C CYS A 607 -5.47 -23.68 31.04
N TYR A 608 -4.64 -24.10 32.00
CA TYR A 608 -3.78 -23.21 32.78
C TYR A 608 -2.46 -22.82 32.08
N GLU A 609 -2.02 -23.62 31.12
CA GLU A 609 -0.72 -23.45 30.45
C GLU A 609 -0.82 -23.52 28.91
N PRO A 610 -1.57 -22.60 28.26
CA PRO A 610 -1.79 -22.64 26.82
C PRO A 610 -0.53 -22.38 25.97
N TRP A 611 0.58 -21.96 26.59
CA TRP A 611 1.90 -21.86 25.94
C TRP A 611 2.58 -23.23 25.77
N ASN A 612 2.25 -24.21 26.62
CA ASN A 612 2.76 -25.58 26.53
C ASN A 612 1.80 -26.47 25.74
N ASN A 613 0.51 -26.43 26.09
CA ASN A 613 -0.54 -27.25 25.51
C ASN A 613 -1.72 -26.35 25.11
N PRO A 614 -1.66 -25.71 23.93
CA PRO A 614 -2.67 -24.74 23.53
C PRO A 614 -4.06 -25.38 23.43
N SER A 615 -5.02 -24.83 24.17
CA SER A 615 -6.45 -25.17 24.10
C SER A 615 -7.30 -23.93 23.83
N GLY A 616 -8.48 -24.11 23.24
CA GLY A 616 -9.36 -23.01 22.84
C GLY A 616 -9.23 -22.61 21.36
N LYS A 617 -9.87 -21.49 20.99
CA LYS A 617 -10.03 -21.06 19.60
C LYS A 617 -9.34 -19.73 19.31
N TYR A 618 -8.67 -19.64 18.16
CA TYR A 618 -8.12 -18.38 17.65
C TYR A 618 -9.16 -17.57 16.87
N TYR A 619 -9.11 -16.25 17.04
CA TYR A 619 -9.99 -15.28 16.42
C TYR A 619 -9.17 -14.25 15.67
N GLU A 620 -9.73 -13.81 14.55
CA GLU A 620 -9.10 -12.92 13.59
C GLU A 620 -9.45 -11.46 13.86
N ASP A 621 -8.44 -10.60 13.75
CA ASP A 621 -8.53 -9.14 13.71
C ASP A 621 -9.07 -8.69 12.34
N LYS A 622 -10.39 -8.84 12.14
CA LYS A 622 -11.04 -8.75 10.83
C LYS A 622 -10.99 -7.36 10.22
N LYS A 623 -11.10 -6.31 11.05
CA LYS A 623 -10.93 -4.93 10.59
C LYS A 623 -9.50 -4.45 10.79
N SER A 624 -8.54 -5.35 11.05
CA SER A 624 -7.12 -5.02 11.14
C SER A 624 -6.83 -3.93 12.17
N THR A 625 -7.71 -3.77 13.17
CA THR A 625 -7.69 -2.66 14.12
C THR A 625 -6.50 -2.80 15.05
N ILE A 626 -6.36 -3.98 15.67
CA ILE A 626 -5.30 -4.24 16.64
C ILE A 626 -3.94 -4.39 15.95
N THR A 627 -3.89 -5.04 14.79
CA THR A 627 -2.67 -5.21 13.99
C THR A 627 -2.12 -3.87 13.56
N THR A 628 -2.96 -3.02 12.96
CA THR A 628 -2.53 -1.69 12.52
C THR A 628 -2.15 -0.79 13.70
N ALA A 629 -2.92 -0.82 14.80
CA ALA A 629 -2.59 -0.06 16.01
C ALA A 629 -1.25 -0.50 16.64
N THR A 630 -0.97 -1.80 16.69
CA THR A 630 0.29 -2.35 17.21
C THR A 630 1.47 -1.86 16.38
N ILE A 631 1.34 -1.89 15.06
CA ILE A 631 2.38 -1.38 14.16
C ILE A 631 2.59 0.12 14.34
N ILE A 632 1.52 0.91 14.53
CA ILE A 632 1.65 2.33 14.85
C ILE A 632 2.46 2.53 16.14
N ARG A 633 2.18 1.77 17.21
CA ARG A 633 2.94 1.86 18.48
C ARG A 633 4.42 1.57 18.26
N VAL A 634 4.73 0.51 17.54
CA VAL A 634 6.10 0.07 17.24
C VAL A 634 6.83 1.11 16.38
N LEU A 635 6.28 1.46 15.22
CA LEU A 635 6.93 2.40 14.30
C LEU A 635 7.06 3.81 14.91
N SER A 636 6.13 4.23 15.76
CA SER A 636 6.20 5.52 16.48
C SER A 636 7.36 5.61 17.47
N LYS A 637 7.85 4.47 17.97
CA LYS A 637 9.05 4.41 18.83
C LYS A 637 10.34 4.56 18.03
N ILE A 638 10.34 4.13 16.76
CA ILE A 638 11.53 4.14 15.88
C ILE A 638 11.83 5.54 15.33
N ILE A 639 10.79 6.35 15.10
CA ILE A 639 10.96 7.70 14.55
C ILE A 639 11.42 8.72 15.61
N SER A 640 12.27 9.68 15.19
CA SER A 640 12.61 10.85 16.02
C SER A 640 11.38 11.77 16.23
N SER A 641 11.30 12.44 17.38
CA SER A 641 10.18 13.36 17.67
C SER A 641 10.18 14.57 16.73
N LYS A 642 9.00 14.96 16.22
CA LYS A 642 8.81 16.21 15.45
C LYS A 642 8.24 17.36 16.29
N ALA A 643 7.87 17.11 17.54
CA ALA A 643 7.35 18.15 18.42
C ALA A 643 8.45 19.14 18.83
N PRO A 644 8.19 20.47 18.85
CA PRO A 644 9.13 21.43 19.39
C PRO A 644 9.46 21.05 20.84
N HIS A 645 10.75 20.98 21.17
CA HIS A 645 11.23 20.64 22.51
C HIS A 645 10.64 21.60 23.56
N ASN A 646 9.57 21.16 24.22
CA ASN A 646 9.11 21.67 25.49
C ASN A 646 8.73 20.44 26.34
N SER A 647 9.39 20.31 27.49
CA SER A 647 9.28 19.27 28.54
C SER A 647 10.08 17.96 28.38
N ASP A 648 11.28 17.96 28.97
CA ASP A 648 11.95 16.95 29.83
C ASP A 648 11.60 15.45 29.77
N ILE A 649 11.37 14.86 28.59
CA ILE A 649 11.61 13.42 28.39
C ILE A 649 12.34 13.22 27.05
N MET A 650 13.67 13.30 27.09
CA MET A 650 14.54 13.02 25.95
C MET A 650 14.71 11.50 25.79
N TYR A 651 13.99 10.88 24.86
CA TYR A 651 14.42 9.62 24.25
C TYR A 651 15.28 9.94 23.03
N ASN A 652 16.59 10.06 23.26
CA ASN A 652 17.58 10.11 22.18
C ASN A 652 17.81 8.69 21.66
N TRP A 653 17.29 8.42 20.46
CA TRP A 653 17.72 7.29 19.64
C TRP A 653 18.37 7.88 18.39
N MET A 654 19.70 7.88 18.38
CA MET A 654 20.57 8.00 17.19
C MET A 654 21.82 7.18 17.45
#